data_AF-A0A0C2GXR8-F1
#
_entry.id   AF-A0A0C2GXR8-F1
#
_cell.length_a   1.000
_cell.length_b   1.000
_cell.length_c   1.000
_cell.angle_alpha   90.00
_cell.angle_beta   90.00
_cell.angle_gamma   90.00
#
_symmetry.space_group_name_H-M   'P 1'
#
loop_
_entity.id
_entity.type
_entity.pdbx_description
1 polymer ?
#
loop_
_entity_poly.entity_id
_entity_poly.type
_entity_poly.pdbx_seq_one_letter_code
_entity_poly.pdbx_strand_id
1 'polypeptide(L)'
;MWILAIVAFHLVGDILWIPCEFLMRELPSIVNAVDKKSVQFIQNLRETFYVEHCDAMLEEAISHISAAEDWQFKMRAEMRHSDVRDAATSLVVAEMMLKGARIAGVMGDLLRNVLNSSVGPLRMSKAKAYKIFSVVENIKAISHTFAVCRRVLLECCQMACQQWRCHSLHLIDKARLSARESEDACRAAAFHIAIQCLLGSESRLRLCVCGVALEVAQYKQAMRRIDSSQLDALLSRLETLCKIDHIIERVTDCSFLLFHRDLLHIYWDTILDRIPTRQSIDYFTMAISDCIRYTEKSRKPNQMKRFREEMVESVKKGFLTPLCAAIENDLRVLSHQHLVVNERDKSPQENLDFYKKIMSEPEIRLHGLVLNARDFVSCNLQKTFYDLTAVTLHDRHAYSKMAMLAKQRYCLDLIDGMLPNCSIGQSLDVVKIMRSVGEFVSNFNYCLNQQLFIEKTSPNRSLRVLTAEHMADSMRTHGLGVLNTSVNVTYQLLRSKFAVFNQFLRDEHIHAQLQKDIRYFRENLEALKKLYPPKRAEHFNKAFSQLTSQDGEPTYMDRFRMLVTQMGNALGFVRSMSSGAAAVASQMKAYDTIADDIVISESDGDTPLQPLKELLTDLRDQVNKNRDFTKILVEVFRSAFLDDSKYAHLLDFFVAVPALTVNYVEHMLVCRDRLKKRAQHNKETTFTDDGFIMGLAYILTVLKLWPQFTSLNWFRSITKKCTADYEALTEEMKSSKDPRNVHLKAARLQAFEREFKLLSYTFQSARVFFAIDDDIE
;
A
#
# COMPACT_ATOMS: atom_id res chain seq x y z
N MET A 1 16.97 -25.29 -60.80
CA MET A 1 16.11 -25.89 -59.75
C MET A 1 16.30 -25.23 -58.39
N TRP A 2 17.53 -25.10 -57.86
CA TRP A 2 17.76 -24.51 -56.52
C TRP A 2 17.26 -23.07 -56.33
N ILE A 3 17.28 -22.24 -57.39
CA ILE A 3 16.91 -20.82 -57.33
C ILE A 3 15.38 -20.61 -57.25
N LEU A 4 14.57 -21.58 -57.67
CA LEU A 4 13.10 -21.52 -57.59
C LEU A 4 12.57 -22.02 -56.23
N ALA A 5 13.38 -22.69 -55.42
CA ALA A 5 12.98 -23.23 -54.13
C ALA A 5 13.24 -22.27 -52.95
N ILE A 6 14.05 -21.22 -53.15
CA ILE A 6 14.46 -20.30 -52.06
C ILE A 6 14.15 -18.87 -52.47
N VAL A 7 13.18 -18.27 -51.77
CA VAL A 7 12.56 -17.00 -52.17
C VAL A 7 13.33 -15.76 -51.68
N ALA A 8 14.02 -15.83 -50.54
CA ALA A 8 14.92 -14.79 -50.03
C ALA A 8 15.96 -15.34 -49.05
N PHE A 9 17.07 -14.63 -48.92
CA PHE A 9 18.11 -14.84 -47.92
C PHE A 9 18.31 -13.57 -47.09
N HIS A 10 18.37 -13.71 -45.78
CA HIS A 10 18.87 -12.64 -44.92
C HIS A 10 20.39 -12.47 -45.10
N LEU A 11 20.84 -11.26 -45.43
CA LEU A 11 22.27 -10.95 -45.51
C LEU A 11 22.78 -10.37 -44.19
N VAL A 12 22.39 -9.13 -43.90
CA VAL A 12 22.82 -8.37 -42.72
C VAL A 12 21.72 -7.37 -42.37
N GLY A 13 21.35 -7.29 -41.09
CA GLY A 13 20.41 -6.31 -40.59
C GLY A 13 18.98 -6.48 -41.10
N ASP A 14 18.47 -5.48 -41.81
CA ASP A 14 17.16 -5.46 -42.47
C ASP A 14 17.23 -5.88 -43.95
N ILE A 15 18.43 -6.21 -44.46
CA ILE A 15 18.66 -6.47 -45.88
C ILE A 15 18.35 -7.93 -46.21
N LEU A 16 17.31 -8.14 -47.01
CA LEU A 16 17.07 -9.38 -47.73
C LEU A 16 17.72 -9.36 -49.11
N TRP A 17 18.43 -10.43 -49.44
CA TRP A 17 18.89 -10.71 -50.78
C TRP A 17 17.96 -11.69 -51.46
N ILE A 18 17.40 -11.25 -52.58
CA ILE A 18 16.48 -12.05 -53.38
C ILE A 18 17.26 -12.49 -54.63
N PRO A 19 17.55 -13.80 -54.79
CA PRO A 19 18.30 -14.32 -55.93
C PRO A 19 17.69 -13.89 -57.28
N CYS A 20 16.36 -13.87 -57.38
CA CYS A 20 15.65 -13.46 -58.58
C CYS A 20 15.88 -11.99 -58.94
N GLU A 21 15.88 -11.07 -57.95
CA GLU A 21 16.13 -9.64 -58.20
C GLU A 21 17.59 -9.39 -58.59
N PHE A 22 18.51 -10.09 -57.95
CA PHE A 22 19.92 -10.04 -58.32
C PHE A 22 20.14 -10.51 -59.76
N LEU A 23 19.54 -11.63 -60.17
CA LEU A 23 19.66 -12.13 -61.55
C LEU A 23 18.99 -11.20 -62.57
N MET A 24 17.83 -10.63 -62.26
CA MET A 24 17.17 -9.66 -63.15
C MET A 24 18.01 -8.37 -63.30
N ARG A 25 18.75 -7.97 -62.26
CA ARG A 25 19.60 -6.77 -62.27
C ARG A 25 20.94 -7.00 -62.98
N GLU A 26 21.61 -8.10 -62.68
CA GLU A 26 23.00 -8.36 -63.13
C GLU A 26 23.07 -9.13 -64.47
N LEU A 27 21.99 -9.79 -64.90
CA LEU A 27 21.90 -10.50 -66.19
C LEU A 27 20.72 -9.98 -67.05
N PRO A 28 20.84 -8.78 -67.65
CA PRO A 28 19.77 -8.18 -68.47
C PRO A 28 19.36 -9.02 -69.68
N SER A 29 20.26 -9.87 -70.17
CA SER A 29 20.01 -10.80 -71.27
C SER A 29 18.95 -11.86 -70.93
N ILE A 30 18.80 -12.24 -69.65
CA ILE A 30 17.74 -13.14 -69.19
C ILE A 30 16.38 -12.43 -69.22
N VAL A 31 16.33 -11.14 -68.86
CA VAL A 31 15.10 -10.34 -68.88
C VAL A 31 14.58 -10.14 -70.31
N ASN A 32 15.47 -10.09 -71.30
CA ASN A 32 15.10 -10.02 -72.72
C ASN A 32 14.67 -11.39 -73.30
N ALA A 33 15.04 -12.50 -72.67
CA ALA A 33 14.66 -13.86 -73.07
C ALA A 33 13.35 -14.34 -72.43
N VAL A 34 12.80 -13.59 -71.47
CA VAL A 34 11.59 -13.94 -70.70
C VAL A 34 10.50 -12.89 -70.98
N ASP A 35 9.27 -13.32 -71.25
CA ASP A 35 8.14 -12.41 -71.57
C ASP A 35 7.87 -11.43 -70.41
N LYS A 36 7.54 -10.17 -70.71
CA LYS A 36 7.20 -9.12 -69.73
C LYS A 36 6.05 -9.54 -68.80
N LYS A 37 5.11 -10.36 -69.31
CA LYS A 37 4.03 -10.94 -68.49
C LYS A 37 4.56 -11.92 -67.46
N SER A 38 5.58 -12.71 -67.77
CA SER A 38 6.22 -13.64 -66.83
C SER A 38 7.02 -12.89 -65.75
N VAL A 39 7.66 -11.77 -66.09
CA VAL A 39 8.35 -10.90 -65.12
C VAL A 39 7.36 -10.24 -64.16
N GLN A 40 6.24 -9.71 -64.65
CA GLN A 40 5.16 -9.17 -63.81
C GLN A 40 4.46 -10.25 -62.99
N PHE A 41 4.28 -11.45 -63.54
CA PHE A 41 3.75 -12.60 -62.81
C PHE A 41 4.67 -13.01 -61.65
N ILE A 42 5.99 -12.98 -61.82
CA ILE A 42 6.96 -13.24 -60.75
C ILE A 42 6.91 -12.15 -59.67
N GLN A 43 6.73 -10.87 -60.05
CA GLN A 43 6.57 -9.77 -59.09
C GLN A 43 5.25 -9.85 -58.30
N ASN A 44 4.15 -10.24 -58.95
CA ASN A 44 2.86 -10.43 -58.29
C ASN A 44 2.86 -11.69 -57.42
N LEU A 45 3.38 -12.82 -57.92
CA LEU A 45 3.60 -14.03 -57.12
C LEU A 45 4.44 -13.71 -55.89
N ARG A 46 5.49 -12.89 -56.01
CA ARG A 46 6.32 -12.45 -54.88
C ARG A 46 5.50 -11.73 -53.81
N GLU A 47 4.68 -10.74 -54.18
CA GLU A 47 3.87 -9.99 -53.22
C GLU A 47 2.81 -10.87 -52.53
N THR A 48 2.15 -11.75 -53.27
CA THR A 48 1.15 -12.68 -52.70
C THR A 48 1.82 -13.80 -51.89
N PHE A 49 2.95 -14.34 -52.37
CA PHE A 49 3.73 -15.37 -51.70
C PHE A 49 4.30 -14.86 -50.38
N TYR A 50 4.83 -13.63 -50.30
CA TYR A 50 5.31 -13.12 -49.02
C TYR A 50 4.18 -12.97 -48.00
N VAL A 51 2.98 -12.57 -48.39
CA VAL A 51 1.86 -12.43 -47.44
C VAL A 51 1.39 -13.79 -46.92
N GLU A 52 1.15 -14.77 -47.79
CA GLU A 52 0.65 -16.10 -47.40
C GLU A 52 1.74 -16.98 -46.75
N HIS A 53 2.97 -16.93 -47.27
CA HIS A 53 4.06 -17.77 -46.80
C HIS A 53 4.69 -17.24 -45.51
N CYS A 54 4.58 -15.93 -45.19
CA CYS A 54 5.08 -15.43 -43.90
C CYS A 54 4.28 -15.96 -42.71
N ASP A 55 2.96 -16.10 -42.85
CA ASP A 55 2.15 -16.70 -41.80
C ASP A 55 2.44 -18.21 -41.70
N ALA A 56 2.59 -18.90 -42.83
CA ALA A 56 3.00 -20.32 -42.84
C ALA A 56 4.38 -20.56 -42.21
N MET A 57 5.38 -19.72 -42.53
CA MET A 57 6.73 -19.80 -41.94
C MET A 57 6.73 -19.49 -40.44
N LEU A 58 5.85 -18.59 -39.98
CA LEU A 58 5.66 -18.33 -38.56
C LEU A 58 5.02 -19.54 -37.87
N GLU A 59 4.00 -20.16 -38.46
CA GLU A 59 3.42 -21.41 -37.93
C GLU A 59 4.44 -22.55 -37.91
N GLU A 60 5.29 -22.67 -38.93
CA GLU A 60 6.38 -23.63 -38.94
C GLU A 60 7.38 -23.37 -37.79
N ALA A 61 7.77 -22.11 -37.57
CA ALA A 61 8.63 -21.74 -36.45
C ALA A 61 8.00 -22.06 -35.08
N ILE A 62 6.69 -21.87 -34.94
CA ILE A 62 5.93 -22.23 -33.73
C ILE A 62 5.87 -23.75 -33.54
N SER A 63 5.71 -24.53 -34.62
CA SER A 63 5.68 -25.99 -34.55
C SER A 63 6.97 -26.58 -33.95
N HIS A 64 8.09 -25.85 -34.07
CA HIS A 64 9.37 -26.22 -33.48
C HIS A 64 9.49 -25.91 -31.97
N ILE A 65 8.57 -25.16 -31.38
CA ILE A 65 8.58 -24.86 -29.93
C ILE A 65 8.43 -26.13 -29.09
N SER A 66 7.48 -27.01 -29.43
CA SER A 66 7.29 -28.28 -28.71
C SER A 66 8.55 -29.16 -28.80
N ALA A 67 9.18 -29.22 -29.97
CA ALA A 67 10.45 -29.91 -30.16
C ALA A 67 11.61 -29.30 -29.35
N ALA A 68 11.61 -27.98 -29.16
CA ALA A 68 12.58 -27.27 -28.32
C ALA A 68 12.36 -27.56 -26.83
N GLU A 69 11.12 -27.58 -26.36
CA GLU A 69 10.76 -27.92 -24.97
C GLU A 69 11.11 -29.37 -24.64
N ASP A 70 10.75 -30.31 -25.51
CA ASP A 70 11.14 -31.72 -25.40
C ASP A 70 12.65 -31.90 -25.36
N TRP A 71 13.37 -31.15 -26.21
CA TRP A 71 14.82 -31.17 -26.23
C TRP A 71 15.40 -30.61 -24.93
N GLN A 72 14.88 -29.50 -24.40
CA GLN A 72 15.35 -28.93 -23.12
C GLN A 72 15.12 -29.89 -21.96
N PHE A 73 13.97 -30.57 -21.93
CA PHE A 73 13.67 -31.57 -20.90
C PHE A 73 14.66 -32.74 -20.96
N LYS A 74 14.85 -33.32 -22.13
CA LYS A 74 15.80 -34.43 -22.35
C LYS A 74 17.22 -34.01 -22.00
N MET A 75 17.65 -32.83 -22.45
CA MET A 75 18.97 -32.31 -22.15
C MET A 75 19.17 -32.16 -20.64
N ARG A 76 18.22 -31.55 -19.92
CA ARG A 76 18.30 -31.40 -18.46
C ARG A 76 18.26 -32.73 -17.72
N ALA A 77 17.50 -33.72 -18.20
CA ALA A 77 17.47 -35.06 -17.63
C ALA A 77 18.84 -35.75 -17.75
N GLU A 78 19.43 -35.73 -18.95
CA GLU A 78 20.77 -36.28 -19.22
C GLU A 78 21.88 -35.61 -18.39
N MET A 79 21.69 -34.35 -18.00
CA MET A 79 22.65 -33.63 -17.14
C MET A 79 22.51 -33.96 -15.65
N ARG A 80 21.40 -34.55 -15.19
CA ARG A 80 21.21 -34.95 -13.78
C ARG A 80 21.87 -36.30 -13.46
N HIS A 81 22.24 -37.08 -14.47
CA HIS A 81 22.98 -38.32 -14.27
C HIS A 81 24.43 -38.02 -13.86
N SER A 82 24.82 -38.52 -12.68
CA SER A 82 26.10 -38.25 -12.01
C SER A 82 27.18 -39.31 -12.26
N ASP A 83 26.87 -40.37 -13.01
CA ASP A 83 27.82 -41.45 -13.28
C ASP A 83 28.85 -41.06 -14.33
N VAL A 84 30.01 -41.73 -14.31
CA VAL A 84 31.07 -41.59 -15.31
C VAL A 84 30.49 -41.95 -16.67
N ARG A 85 30.43 -40.96 -17.58
CA ARG A 85 29.88 -41.15 -18.93
C ARG A 85 30.83 -42.01 -19.75
N ASP A 86 30.29 -43.04 -20.38
CA ASP A 86 31.00 -43.81 -21.39
C ASP A 86 31.08 -43.05 -22.73
N ALA A 87 31.84 -43.58 -23.68
CA ALA A 87 32.00 -42.96 -25.00
C ALA A 87 30.66 -42.92 -25.77
N ALA A 88 29.81 -43.93 -25.60
CA ALA A 88 28.51 -44.03 -26.27
C ALA A 88 27.52 -42.96 -25.80
N THR A 89 27.38 -42.76 -24.50
CA THR A 89 26.54 -41.68 -23.93
C THR A 89 27.08 -40.30 -24.31
N SER A 90 28.39 -40.12 -24.36
CA SER A 90 29.02 -38.87 -24.80
C SER A 90 28.69 -38.52 -26.26
N LEU A 91 28.62 -39.52 -27.15
CA LEU A 91 28.16 -39.33 -28.53
C LEU A 91 26.69 -38.91 -28.62
N VAL A 92 25.82 -39.54 -27.83
CA VAL A 92 24.39 -39.21 -27.80
C VAL A 92 24.20 -37.75 -27.37
N VAL A 93 24.94 -37.29 -26.35
CA VAL A 93 24.89 -35.89 -25.90
C VAL A 93 25.42 -34.93 -26.97
N ALA A 94 26.48 -35.29 -27.70
CA ALA A 94 26.99 -34.47 -28.80
C ALA A 94 25.98 -34.36 -29.95
N GLU A 95 25.26 -35.44 -30.28
CA GLU A 95 24.18 -35.41 -31.27
C GLU A 95 22.98 -34.60 -30.78
N MET A 96 22.63 -34.68 -29.48
CA MET A 96 21.61 -33.82 -28.88
C MET A 96 22.00 -32.34 -28.93
N MET A 97 23.27 -32.00 -28.72
CA MET A 97 23.79 -30.63 -28.83
C MET A 97 23.60 -30.08 -30.25
N LEU A 98 23.95 -30.86 -31.28
CA LEU A 98 23.73 -30.49 -32.68
C LEU A 98 22.24 -30.35 -33.02
N LYS A 99 21.39 -31.23 -32.46
CA LYS A 99 19.93 -31.14 -32.62
C LYS A 99 19.37 -29.84 -32.04
N GLY A 100 19.80 -29.45 -30.83
CA GLY A 100 19.40 -28.19 -30.21
C GLY A 100 19.83 -26.97 -31.02
N ALA A 101 21.08 -26.96 -31.51
CA ALA A 101 21.59 -25.91 -32.38
C ALA A 101 20.81 -25.83 -33.71
N ARG A 102 20.42 -26.98 -34.28
CA ARG A 102 19.59 -27.02 -35.49
C ARG A 102 18.20 -26.46 -35.26
N ILE A 103 17.53 -26.81 -34.16
CA ILE A 103 16.20 -26.28 -33.84
C ILE A 103 16.25 -24.76 -33.69
N ALA A 104 17.21 -24.24 -32.91
CA ALA A 104 17.40 -22.79 -32.76
C ALA A 104 17.71 -22.10 -34.09
N GLY A 105 18.55 -22.71 -34.94
CA GLY A 105 18.88 -22.18 -36.26
C GLY A 105 17.67 -22.08 -37.18
N VAL A 106 16.86 -23.15 -37.28
CA VAL A 106 15.63 -23.16 -38.10
C VAL A 106 14.65 -22.10 -37.60
N MET A 107 14.38 -22.03 -36.29
CA MET A 107 13.50 -21.02 -35.71
C MET A 107 14.00 -19.59 -35.97
N GLY A 108 15.30 -19.35 -35.81
CA GLY A 108 15.92 -18.05 -36.04
C GLY A 108 15.89 -17.62 -37.51
N ASP A 109 16.13 -18.53 -38.44
CA ASP A 109 16.14 -18.24 -39.87
C ASP A 109 14.71 -18.00 -40.42
N LEU A 110 13.74 -18.82 -39.98
CA LEU A 110 12.32 -18.58 -40.28
C LEU A 110 11.88 -17.21 -39.75
N LEU A 111 12.21 -16.88 -38.49
CA LEU A 111 11.83 -15.61 -37.90
C LEU A 111 12.50 -14.40 -38.59
N ARG A 112 13.78 -14.50 -38.96
CA ARG A 112 14.48 -13.46 -39.74
C ARG A 112 13.81 -13.22 -41.09
N ASN A 113 13.35 -14.28 -41.75
CA ASN A 113 12.63 -14.15 -43.02
C ASN A 113 11.23 -13.54 -42.83
N VAL A 114 10.50 -13.93 -41.78
CA VAL A 114 9.17 -13.38 -41.46
C VAL A 114 9.24 -11.89 -41.10
N LEU A 115 10.28 -11.45 -40.41
CA LEU A 115 10.41 -10.04 -39.99
C LEU A 115 10.87 -9.11 -41.11
N ASN A 116 11.69 -9.61 -42.03
CA ASN A 116 12.24 -8.78 -43.10
C ASN A 116 11.42 -8.85 -44.41
N SER A 117 10.41 -9.72 -44.49
CA SER A 117 9.55 -9.86 -45.68
C SER A 117 8.69 -8.62 -45.96
N SER A 118 8.38 -7.82 -44.95
CA SER A 118 7.67 -6.55 -45.13
C SER A 118 8.64 -5.43 -45.44
N VAL A 119 8.60 -4.89 -46.67
CA VAL A 119 9.33 -3.68 -47.07
C VAL A 119 8.60 -2.45 -46.51
N GLY A 120 8.71 -2.21 -45.20
CA GLY A 120 8.04 -1.09 -44.52
C GLY A 120 7.90 -1.27 -43.00
N PRO A 121 7.31 -0.29 -42.28
CA PRO A 121 7.06 -0.41 -40.85
C PRO A 121 6.14 -1.61 -40.58
N LEU A 122 6.53 -2.50 -39.66
CA LEU A 122 5.78 -3.72 -39.38
C LEU A 122 4.39 -3.39 -38.84
N ARG A 123 3.37 -3.54 -39.67
CA ARG A 123 1.96 -3.57 -39.25
C ARG A 123 1.59 -5.03 -38.98
N MET A 124 1.50 -5.40 -37.71
CA MET A 124 1.10 -6.75 -37.31
C MET A 124 0.01 -6.74 -36.25
N SER A 125 -0.81 -7.79 -36.22
CA SER A 125 -1.80 -8.01 -35.17
C SER A 125 -1.11 -8.40 -33.85
N LYS A 126 -1.76 -8.11 -32.71
CA LYS A 126 -1.29 -8.56 -31.38
C LYS A 126 -1.03 -10.07 -31.35
N ALA A 127 -1.90 -10.87 -31.97
CA ALA A 127 -1.75 -12.33 -32.04
C ALA A 127 -0.48 -12.77 -32.77
N LYS A 128 -0.11 -12.09 -33.87
CA LYS A 128 1.13 -12.36 -34.61
C LYS A 128 2.37 -11.96 -33.81
N ALA A 129 2.32 -10.83 -33.10
CA ALA A 129 3.39 -10.39 -32.22
C ALA A 129 3.65 -11.40 -31.08
N TYR A 130 2.59 -11.92 -30.45
CA TYR A 130 2.72 -12.90 -29.36
C TYR A 130 3.42 -14.17 -29.81
N LYS A 131 3.06 -14.67 -31.00
CA LYS A 131 3.71 -15.82 -31.63
C LYS A 131 5.21 -15.57 -31.86
N ILE A 132 5.58 -14.39 -32.36
CA ILE A 132 6.97 -13.98 -32.55
C ILE A 132 7.73 -13.96 -31.22
N PHE A 133 7.13 -13.40 -30.16
CA PHE A 133 7.74 -13.36 -28.83
C PHE A 133 8.01 -14.77 -28.28
N SER A 134 7.05 -15.69 -28.40
CA SER A 134 7.23 -17.08 -27.96
C SER A 134 8.38 -17.78 -28.69
N VAL A 135 8.57 -17.51 -29.98
CA VAL A 135 9.70 -18.06 -30.76
C VAL A 135 11.04 -17.49 -30.25
N VAL A 136 11.13 -16.18 -30.03
CA VAL A 136 12.35 -15.52 -29.50
C VAL A 136 12.70 -16.05 -28.11
N GLU A 137 11.71 -16.16 -27.22
CA GLU A 137 11.88 -16.70 -25.86
C GLU A 137 12.43 -18.13 -25.90
N ASN A 138 11.92 -18.98 -26.80
CA ASN A 138 12.38 -20.37 -26.93
C ASN A 138 13.79 -20.49 -27.52
N ILE A 139 14.17 -19.66 -28.50
CA ILE A 139 15.56 -19.58 -28.99
C ILE A 139 16.50 -19.26 -27.82
N LYS A 140 16.09 -18.33 -26.95
CA LYS A 140 16.88 -17.93 -25.78
C LYS A 140 16.84 -18.94 -24.63
N ALA A 141 15.75 -19.69 -24.47
CA ALA A 141 15.67 -20.81 -23.55
C ALA A 141 16.65 -21.94 -23.94
N ILE A 142 16.83 -22.20 -25.24
CA ILE A 142 17.86 -23.10 -25.76
C ILE A 142 19.26 -22.55 -25.42
N SER A 143 19.50 -21.27 -25.68
CA SER A 143 20.78 -20.60 -25.35
C SER A 143 21.12 -20.68 -23.85
N HIS A 144 20.14 -20.44 -22.99
CA HIS A 144 20.30 -20.53 -21.55
C HIS A 144 20.60 -21.97 -21.11
N THR A 145 19.92 -22.95 -21.69
CA THR A 145 20.17 -24.37 -21.41
C THR A 145 21.60 -24.77 -21.80
N PHE A 146 22.11 -24.31 -22.96
CA PHE A 146 23.52 -24.50 -23.33
C PHE A 146 24.49 -23.86 -22.32
N ALA A 147 24.19 -22.66 -21.83
CA ALA A 147 25.03 -21.98 -20.85
C ALA A 147 25.09 -22.71 -19.50
N VAL A 148 23.95 -23.17 -18.99
CA VAL A 148 23.87 -23.95 -17.74
C VAL A 148 24.60 -25.28 -17.88
N CYS A 149 24.48 -25.94 -19.02
CA CYS A 149 25.08 -27.26 -19.28
C CYS A 149 26.51 -27.21 -19.85
N ARG A 150 27.13 -26.02 -19.95
CA ARG A 150 28.38 -25.80 -20.70
C ARG A 150 29.51 -26.73 -20.30
N ARG A 151 29.73 -26.91 -18.99
CA ARG A 151 30.83 -27.74 -18.48
C ARG A 151 30.73 -29.19 -18.97
N VAL A 152 29.57 -29.80 -18.79
CA VAL A 152 29.32 -31.20 -19.16
C VAL A 152 29.35 -31.36 -20.69
N LEU A 153 28.84 -30.37 -21.42
CA LEU A 153 28.89 -30.35 -22.88
C LEU A 153 30.33 -30.36 -23.42
N LEU A 154 31.23 -29.60 -22.80
CA LEU A 154 32.65 -29.58 -23.20
C LEU A 154 33.32 -30.95 -22.99
N GLU A 155 33.05 -31.61 -21.86
CA GLU A 155 33.56 -32.96 -21.56
C GLU A 155 33.03 -33.99 -22.57
N CYS A 156 31.73 -33.98 -22.85
CA CYS A 156 31.10 -34.90 -23.82
C CYS A 156 31.62 -34.65 -25.24
N CYS A 157 31.82 -33.37 -25.62
CA CYS A 157 32.38 -33.02 -26.92
C CYS A 157 33.79 -33.59 -27.07
N GLN A 158 34.66 -33.44 -26.07
CA GLN A 158 36.03 -33.97 -26.11
C GLN A 158 36.05 -35.50 -26.30
N MET A 159 35.15 -36.23 -25.63
CA MET A 159 35.02 -37.69 -25.77
C MET A 159 34.49 -38.10 -27.16
N ALA A 160 33.46 -37.41 -27.66
CA ALA A 160 32.93 -37.65 -29.01
C ALA A 160 34.00 -37.42 -30.09
N CYS A 161 34.72 -36.32 -29.94
CA CYS A 161 35.87 -35.92 -30.75
C CYS A 161 36.99 -36.98 -30.73
N GLN A 162 37.36 -37.49 -29.56
CA GLN A 162 38.31 -38.60 -29.43
C GLN A 162 37.83 -39.86 -30.16
N GLN A 163 36.55 -40.23 -30.02
CA GLN A 163 36.01 -41.40 -30.67
C GLN A 163 36.03 -41.27 -32.20
N TRP A 164 35.57 -40.13 -32.75
CA TRP A 164 35.59 -39.90 -34.19
C TRP A 164 37.01 -39.86 -34.75
N ARG A 165 37.97 -39.27 -34.04
CA ARG A 165 39.40 -39.33 -34.40
C ARG A 165 39.91 -40.76 -34.50
N CYS A 166 39.63 -41.61 -33.51
CA CYS A 166 40.07 -43.01 -33.55
C CYS A 166 39.52 -43.76 -34.77
N HIS A 167 38.25 -43.51 -35.14
CA HIS A 167 37.64 -44.13 -36.33
C HIS A 167 38.25 -43.59 -37.62
N SER A 168 38.47 -42.27 -37.72
CA SER A 168 39.15 -41.65 -38.87
C SER A 168 40.58 -42.17 -39.02
N LEU A 169 41.33 -42.29 -37.93
CA LEU A 169 42.69 -42.82 -37.91
C LEU A 169 42.73 -44.27 -38.43
N HIS A 170 41.80 -45.12 -38.00
CA HIS A 170 41.73 -46.50 -38.46
C HIS A 170 41.50 -46.61 -39.98
N LEU A 171 40.58 -45.81 -40.52
CA LEU A 171 40.29 -45.78 -41.97
C LEU A 171 41.49 -45.28 -42.78
N ILE A 172 42.16 -44.22 -42.31
CA ILE A 172 43.34 -43.66 -42.97
C ILE A 172 44.53 -44.62 -42.88
N ASP A 173 44.73 -45.29 -41.75
CA ASP A 173 45.84 -46.24 -41.58
C ASP A 173 45.68 -47.48 -42.46
N LYS A 174 44.45 -47.99 -42.59
CA LYS A 174 44.13 -49.07 -43.55
C LYS A 174 44.48 -48.67 -44.99
N ALA A 175 44.15 -47.44 -45.41
CA ALA A 175 44.48 -46.92 -46.73
C ALA A 175 45.99 -46.67 -46.92
N ARG A 176 46.69 -46.26 -45.85
CA ARG A 176 48.14 -46.12 -45.83
C ARG A 176 48.84 -47.47 -46.05
N LEU A 177 48.36 -48.53 -45.40
CA LEU A 177 48.90 -49.88 -45.55
C LEU A 177 48.69 -50.40 -46.98
N SER A 178 47.51 -50.23 -47.58
CA SER A 178 47.27 -50.63 -48.97
C SER A 178 48.11 -49.83 -49.99
N ALA A 179 48.38 -48.55 -49.70
CA ALA A 179 49.26 -47.73 -50.54
C ALA A 179 50.73 -48.17 -50.45
N ARG A 180 51.18 -48.64 -49.27
CA ARG A 180 52.51 -49.23 -49.08
C ARG A 180 52.66 -50.58 -49.81
N GLU A 181 51.63 -51.41 -49.76
CA GLU A 181 51.58 -52.68 -50.49
C GLU A 181 51.59 -52.49 -52.02
N SER A 182 51.11 -51.34 -52.51
CA SER A 182 51.11 -50.96 -53.92
C SER A 182 52.37 -50.16 -54.36
N GLU A 183 53.40 -50.06 -53.49
CA GLU A 183 54.65 -49.31 -53.68
C GLU A 183 54.49 -47.79 -53.97
N ASP A 184 53.32 -47.20 -53.67
CA ASP A 184 53.07 -45.77 -53.89
C ASP A 184 53.54 -44.93 -52.68
N ALA A 185 54.84 -44.63 -52.67
CA ALA A 185 55.50 -43.89 -51.59
C ALA A 185 54.90 -42.49 -51.36
N CYS A 186 54.42 -41.83 -52.42
CA CYS A 186 53.84 -40.49 -52.33
C CYS A 186 52.49 -40.50 -51.61
N ARG A 187 51.59 -41.44 -51.98
CA ARG A 187 50.29 -41.60 -51.28
C ARG A 187 50.47 -42.07 -49.85
N ALA A 188 51.39 -43.00 -49.60
CA ALA A 188 51.67 -43.47 -48.24
C ALA A 188 52.22 -42.36 -47.33
N ALA A 189 53.06 -41.46 -47.85
CA ALA A 189 53.55 -40.29 -47.11
C ALA A 189 52.44 -39.27 -46.83
N ALA A 190 51.56 -39.00 -47.82
CA ALA A 190 50.42 -38.10 -47.65
C ALA A 190 49.44 -38.62 -46.58
N PHE A 191 49.12 -39.92 -46.57
CA PHE A 191 48.32 -40.51 -45.49
C PHE A 191 49.03 -40.48 -44.13
N HIS A 192 50.35 -40.61 -44.09
CA HIS A 192 51.11 -40.48 -42.84
C HIS A 192 51.01 -39.06 -42.24
N ILE A 193 51.07 -38.01 -43.08
CA ILE A 193 50.86 -36.62 -42.66
C ILE A 193 49.45 -36.42 -42.10
N ALA A 194 48.42 -37.00 -42.74
CA ALA A 194 47.04 -36.96 -42.24
C ALA A 194 46.90 -37.62 -40.85
N ILE A 195 47.54 -38.78 -40.64
CA ILE A 195 47.59 -39.47 -39.34
C ILE A 195 48.27 -38.60 -38.27
N GLN A 196 49.43 -38.01 -38.57
CA GLN A 196 50.14 -37.13 -37.63
C GLN A 196 49.28 -35.91 -37.22
N CYS A 197 48.48 -35.38 -38.14
CA CYS A 197 47.57 -34.27 -37.85
C CYS A 197 46.43 -34.66 -36.89
N LEU A 198 45.89 -35.89 -37.03
CA LEU A 198 44.78 -36.39 -36.20
C LEU A 198 45.22 -36.95 -34.84
N LEU A 199 46.48 -37.37 -34.69
CA LEU A 199 47.05 -37.80 -33.40
C LEU A 199 47.25 -36.62 -32.42
N GLY A 200 47.36 -35.39 -32.93
CA GLY A 200 47.47 -34.19 -32.12
C GLY A 200 46.12 -33.72 -31.52
N SER A 201 46.19 -32.69 -30.66
CA SER A 201 45.01 -31.89 -30.28
C SER A 201 44.24 -31.37 -31.50
N GLU A 202 42.92 -31.34 -31.35
CA GLU A 202 42.01 -30.88 -32.39
C GLU A 202 42.10 -29.38 -32.56
N SER A 203 42.59 -28.97 -33.73
CA SER A 203 42.59 -27.58 -34.13
C SER A 203 42.13 -27.48 -35.58
N ARG A 204 41.48 -26.37 -35.90
CA ARG A 204 41.04 -26.09 -37.27
C ARG A 204 42.20 -26.18 -38.27
N LEU A 205 43.39 -25.70 -37.89
CA LEU A 205 44.58 -25.77 -38.74
C LEU A 205 45.00 -27.21 -39.03
N ARG A 206 45.01 -28.09 -38.03
CA ARG A 206 45.34 -29.51 -38.23
C ARG A 206 44.31 -30.25 -39.08
N LEU A 207 43.02 -29.96 -38.90
CA LEU A 207 41.97 -30.53 -39.76
C LEU A 207 42.10 -30.03 -41.20
N CYS A 208 42.44 -28.76 -41.42
CA CYS A 208 42.72 -28.24 -42.76
C CYS A 208 43.93 -28.93 -43.40
N VAL A 209 45.05 -29.08 -42.68
CA VAL A 209 46.23 -29.81 -43.18
C VAL A 209 45.91 -31.28 -43.45
N CYS A 210 45.13 -31.92 -42.59
CA CYS A 210 44.63 -33.28 -42.80
C CYS A 210 43.80 -33.38 -44.09
N GLY A 211 42.86 -32.44 -44.32
CA GLY A 211 42.07 -32.39 -45.55
C GLY A 211 42.93 -32.23 -46.81
N VAL A 212 43.89 -31.31 -46.79
CA VAL A 212 44.84 -31.12 -47.90
C VAL A 212 45.68 -32.38 -48.14
N ALA A 213 46.18 -33.01 -47.09
CA ALA A 213 46.95 -34.25 -47.20
C ALA A 213 46.13 -35.41 -47.79
N LEU A 214 44.84 -35.51 -47.44
CA LEU A 214 43.93 -36.51 -48.02
C LEU A 214 43.62 -36.25 -49.50
N GLU A 215 43.41 -34.99 -49.89
CA GLU A 215 43.21 -34.62 -51.30
C GLU A 215 44.47 -34.89 -52.14
N VAL A 216 45.66 -34.58 -51.62
CA VAL A 216 46.94 -34.94 -52.27
C VAL A 216 47.10 -36.46 -52.41
N ALA A 217 46.62 -37.24 -51.43
CA ALA A 217 46.60 -38.69 -51.50
C ALA A 217 45.54 -39.27 -52.46
N GLN A 218 44.67 -38.43 -53.04
CA GLN A 218 43.51 -38.84 -53.84
C GLN A 218 42.66 -39.90 -53.13
N TYR A 219 42.39 -39.70 -51.84
CA TYR A 219 41.79 -40.70 -50.96
C TYR A 219 40.47 -41.30 -51.49
N LYS A 220 39.66 -40.55 -52.26
CA LYS A 220 38.42 -41.03 -52.90
C LYS A 220 38.65 -42.11 -53.96
N GLN A 221 39.83 -42.14 -54.58
CA GLN A 221 40.24 -43.17 -55.53
C GLN A 221 40.97 -44.31 -54.82
N ALA A 222 41.74 -44.01 -53.78
CA ALA A 222 42.52 -44.99 -53.02
C ALA A 222 41.68 -45.85 -52.05
N MET A 223 40.56 -45.33 -51.55
CA MET A 223 39.68 -46.02 -50.60
C MET A 223 38.42 -46.57 -51.28
N ARG A 224 37.76 -47.54 -50.65
CA ARG A 224 36.41 -47.96 -51.04
C ARG A 224 35.44 -46.80 -50.84
N ARG A 225 34.43 -46.68 -51.72
CA ARG A 225 33.42 -45.60 -51.63
C ARG A 225 32.74 -45.50 -50.26
N ILE A 226 32.52 -46.63 -49.60
CA ILE A 226 31.94 -46.69 -48.25
C ILE A 226 32.91 -46.05 -47.25
N ASP A 227 34.15 -46.54 -47.19
CA ASP A 227 35.21 -46.05 -46.30
C ASP A 227 35.47 -44.54 -46.53
N SER A 228 35.50 -44.06 -47.78
CA SER A 228 35.68 -42.64 -48.09
C SER A 228 34.48 -41.79 -47.65
N SER A 229 33.24 -42.27 -47.86
CA SER A 229 32.04 -41.55 -47.42
C SER A 229 31.92 -41.48 -45.90
N GLN A 230 32.34 -42.55 -45.21
CA GLN A 230 32.40 -42.60 -43.76
C GLN A 230 33.47 -41.66 -43.21
N LEU A 231 34.64 -41.61 -43.84
CA LEU A 231 35.70 -40.67 -43.47
C LEU A 231 35.25 -39.22 -43.64
N ASP A 232 34.57 -38.88 -44.74
CA ASP A 232 34.01 -37.54 -44.98
C ASP A 232 33.01 -37.14 -43.90
N ALA A 233 32.12 -38.07 -43.51
CA ALA A 233 31.14 -37.83 -42.45
C ALA A 233 31.83 -37.59 -41.09
N LEU A 234 32.87 -38.36 -40.76
CA LEU A 234 33.62 -38.21 -39.50
C LEU A 234 34.40 -36.89 -39.45
N LEU A 235 35.10 -36.53 -40.52
CA LEU A 235 35.86 -35.27 -40.60
C LEU A 235 34.93 -34.04 -40.54
N SER A 236 33.77 -34.12 -41.20
CA SER A 236 32.74 -33.08 -41.14
C SER A 236 32.18 -32.89 -39.71
N ARG A 237 31.94 -33.98 -38.98
CA ARG A 237 31.52 -33.94 -37.57
C ARG A 237 32.60 -33.33 -36.67
N LEU A 238 33.87 -33.70 -36.86
CA LEU A 238 35.01 -33.11 -36.13
C LEU A 238 35.15 -31.61 -36.40
N GLU A 239 35.03 -31.18 -37.66
CA GLU A 239 35.08 -29.76 -38.02
C GLU A 239 33.92 -28.97 -37.40
N THR A 240 32.73 -29.57 -37.35
CA THR A 240 31.54 -28.96 -36.75
C THR A 240 31.72 -28.78 -35.24
N LEU A 241 32.19 -29.80 -34.52
CA LEU A 241 32.45 -29.69 -33.08
C LEU A 241 33.57 -28.71 -32.74
N CYS A 242 34.60 -28.60 -33.57
CA CYS A 242 35.65 -27.57 -33.40
C CYS A 242 35.08 -26.13 -33.44
N LYS A 243 33.92 -25.93 -34.06
CA LYS A 243 33.25 -24.64 -34.22
C LYS A 243 32.00 -24.52 -33.37
N ILE A 244 31.72 -25.47 -32.46
CA ILE A 244 30.39 -25.58 -31.85
C ILE A 244 30.00 -24.36 -31.01
N ASP A 245 30.93 -23.79 -30.26
CA ASP A 245 30.68 -22.58 -29.47
C ASP A 245 30.27 -21.41 -30.38
N HIS A 246 30.97 -21.23 -31.50
CA HIS A 246 30.61 -20.21 -32.48
C HIS A 246 29.27 -20.53 -33.18
N ILE A 247 29.00 -21.81 -33.49
CA ILE A 247 27.73 -22.22 -34.09
C ILE A 247 26.59 -21.89 -33.14
N ILE A 248 26.69 -22.28 -31.87
CA ILE A 248 25.69 -22.00 -30.83
C ILE A 248 25.46 -20.50 -30.70
N GLU A 249 26.54 -19.71 -30.51
CA GLU A 249 26.43 -18.26 -30.42
C GLU A 249 25.76 -17.64 -31.63
N ARG A 250 26.03 -18.15 -32.84
CA ARG A 250 25.43 -17.64 -34.09
C ARG A 250 23.96 -18.01 -34.24
N VAL A 251 23.57 -19.25 -33.92
CA VAL A 251 22.19 -19.72 -34.09
C VAL A 251 21.26 -19.20 -33.00
N THR A 252 21.78 -18.86 -31.82
CA THR A 252 20.99 -18.27 -30.74
C THR A 252 21.07 -16.75 -30.68
N ASP A 253 21.79 -16.11 -31.61
CA ASP A 253 21.89 -14.64 -31.66
C ASP A 253 20.58 -14.01 -32.15
N CYS A 254 19.97 -13.19 -31.28
CA CYS A 254 18.77 -12.42 -31.57
C CYS A 254 19.06 -10.95 -31.88
N SER A 255 20.30 -10.58 -32.19
CA SER A 255 20.71 -9.21 -32.52
C SER A 255 19.93 -8.57 -33.67
N PHE A 256 19.30 -9.36 -34.55
CA PHE A 256 18.44 -8.88 -35.62
C PHE A 256 17.25 -8.04 -35.11
N LEU A 257 16.82 -8.22 -33.85
CA LEU A 257 15.76 -7.43 -33.24
C LEU A 257 16.12 -5.93 -33.12
N LEU A 258 17.41 -5.57 -33.21
CA LEU A 258 17.85 -4.17 -33.22
C LEU A 258 17.25 -3.37 -34.38
N PHE A 259 16.99 -4.02 -35.52
CA PHE A 259 16.40 -3.42 -36.71
C PHE A 259 14.87 -3.33 -36.62
N HIS A 260 14.29 -4.05 -35.65
CA HIS A 260 12.84 -4.17 -35.40
C HIS A 260 12.49 -3.64 -34.00
N ARG A 261 12.97 -2.43 -33.67
CA ARG A 261 12.86 -1.84 -32.32
C ARG A 261 11.43 -1.73 -31.79
N ASP A 262 10.48 -1.51 -32.69
CA ASP A 262 9.06 -1.43 -32.35
C ASP A 262 8.57 -2.71 -31.66
N LEU A 263 9.10 -3.89 -32.02
CA LEU A 263 8.77 -5.15 -31.37
C LEU A 263 9.21 -5.20 -29.92
N LEU A 264 10.34 -4.57 -29.59
CA LEU A 264 10.83 -4.50 -28.21
C LEU A 264 9.89 -3.65 -27.37
N HIS A 265 9.40 -2.53 -27.90
CA HIS A 265 8.41 -1.69 -27.24
C HIS A 265 7.07 -2.42 -27.06
N ILE A 266 6.55 -3.04 -28.12
CA ILE A 266 5.29 -3.80 -28.10
C ILE A 266 5.35 -4.95 -27.08
N TYR A 267 6.50 -5.61 -26.92
CA TYR A 267 6.67 -6.67 -25.92
C TYR A 267 6.36 -6.17 -24.51
N TRP A 268 6.94 -5.02 -24.12
CA TRP A 268 6.73 -4.44 -22.80
C TRP A 268 5.30 -3.92 -22.63
N ASP A 269 4.72 -3.30 -23.66
CA ASP A 269 3.35 -2.78 -23.62
C ASP A 269 2.29 -3.87 -23.47
N THR A 270 2.56 -5.09 -23.96
CA THR A 270 1.60 -6.21 -23.98
C THR A 270 1.82 -7.23 -22.86
N ILE A 271 2.79 -7.01 -21.98
CA ILE A 271 3.18 -7.98 -20.96
C ILE A 271 2.07 -8.26 -19.93
N LEU A 272 1.29 -7.22 -19.57
CA LEU A 272 0.17 -7.34 -18.64
C LEU A 272 -1.04 -8.04 -19.26
N ASP A 273 -1.20 -7.98 -20.59
CA ASP A 273 -2.24 -8.70 -21.33
C ASP A 273 -1.86 -10.20 -21.47
N ARG A 274 -0.57 -10.49 -21.70
CA ARG A 274 -0.06 -11.83 -22.02
C ARG A 274 0.25 -12.68 -20.79
N ILE A 275 0.64 -12.04 -19.68
CA ILE A 275 1.01 -12.69 -18.41
C ILE A 275 2.08 -13.80 -18.61
N PRO A 276 3.24 -13.50 -19.21
CA PRO A 276 4.26 -14.51 -19.45
C PRO A 276 4.89 -15.03 -18.16
N THR A 277 5.53 -16.20 -18.24
CA THR A 277 6.32 -16.71 -17.11
C THR A 277 7.53 -15.80 -16.82
N ARG A 278 8.01 -15.79 -15.58
CA ARG A 278 9.22 -15.04 -15.20
C ARG A 278 10.43 -15.43 -16.06
N GLN A 279 10.57 -16.72 -16.40
CA GLN A 279 11.66 -17.22 -17.24
C GLN A 279 11.57 -16.69 -18.67
N SER A 280 10.37 -16.62 -19.25
CA SER A 280 10.14 -15.98 -20.55
C SER A 280 10.64 -14.53 -20.57
N ILE A 281 10.39 -13.76 -19.49
CA ILE A 281 10.88 -12.38 -19.37
C ILE A 281 12.42 -12.35 -19.37
N ASP A 282 13.09 -13.25 -18.64
CA ASP A 282 14.56 -13.35 -18.66
C ASP A 282 15.09 -13.74 -20.04
N TYR A 283 14.44 -14.67 -20.73
CA TYR A 283 14.84 -15.07 -22.07
C TYR A 283 14.70 -13.91 -23.07
N PHE A 284 13.64 -13.11 -22.95
CA PHE A 284 13.47 -11.94 -23.79
C PHE A 284 14.48 -10.83 -23.46
N THR A 285 14.80 -10.58 -22.19
CA THR A 285 15.86 -9.62 -21.84
C THR A 285 17.26 -10.09 -22.26
N MET A 286 17.50 -11.41 -22.32
CA MET A 286 18.69 -11.97 -22.94
C MET A 286 18.74 -11.67 -24.45
N ALA A 287 17.61 -11.72 -25.17
CA ALA A 287 17.55 -11.31 -26.59
C ALA A 287 17.85 -9.82 -26.78
N ILE A 288 17.33 -8.95 -25.90
CA ILE A 288 17.65 -7.52 -25.91
C ILE A 288 19.16 -7.30 -25.64
N SER A 289 19.75 -8.11 -24.77
CA SER A 289 21.17 -8.03 -24.43
C SER A 289 22.08 -8.36 -25.62
N ASP A 290 21.66 -9.24 -26.54
CA ASP A 290 22.39 -9.48 -27.80
C ASP A 290 22.41 -8.25 -28.69
N CYS A 291 21.28 -7.52 -28.77
CA CYS A 291 21.19 -6.28 -29.53
C CYS A 291 22.19 -5.25 -29.01
N ILE A 292 22.37 -5.18 -27.68
CA ILE A 292 23.36 -4.31 -27.05
C ILE A 292 24.79 -4.71 -27.49
N ARG A 293 25.12 -6.00 -27.48
CA ARG A 293 26.44 -6.49 -27.96
C ARG A 293 26.69 -6.15 -29.43
N TYR A 294 25.66 -6.21 -30.27
CA TYR A 294 25.78 -5.81 -31.68
C TYR A 294 26.04 -4.31 -31.81
N THR A 295 25.38 -3.47 -31.00
CA THR A 295 25.64 -2.02 -30.99
C THR A 295 27.03 -1.66 -30.50
N GLU A 296 27.65 -2.44 -29.61
CA GLU A 296 29.04 -2.22 -29.17
C GLU A 296 30.03 -2.40 -30.33
N LYS A 297 29.74 -3.32 -31.25
CA LYS A 297 30.57 -3.55 -32.45
C LYS A 297 30.48 -2.43 -33.49
N SER A 298 29.48 -1.53 -33.41
CA SER A 298 29.22 -0.52 -34.44
C SER A 298 30.23 0.63 -34.50
N ARG A 299 31.19 0.71 -33.55
CA ARG A 299 32.23 1.77 -33.41
C ARG A 299 31.71 3.22 -33.42
N LYS A 300 30.40 3.46 -33.38
CA LYS A 300 29.82 4.82 -33.32
C LYS A 300 29.76 5.30 -31.85
N PRO A 301 30.29 6.51 -31.55
CA PRO A 301 30.23 7.04 -30.18
C PRO A 301 28.78 7.27 -29.73
N ASN A 302 28.50 7.03 -28.45
CA ASN A 302 27.22 7.26 -27.77
C ASN A 302 25.99 6.44 -28.24
N GLN A 303 26.10 5.62 -29.29
CA GLN A 303 24.97 4.81 -29.77
C GLN A 303 24.52 3.77 -28.74
N MET A 304 25.48 3.15 -28.04
CA MET A 304 25.22 2.19 -26.96
C MET A 304 24.43 2.82 -25.80
N LYS A 305 24.87 4.01 -25.35
CA LYS A 305 24.22 4.71 -24.24
C LYS A 305 22.78 5.08 -24.58
N ARG A 306 22.55 5.61 -25.79
CA ARG A 306 21.21 5.94 -26.29
C ARG A 306 20.29 4.73 -26.35
N PHE A 307 20.75 3.62 -26.94
CA PHE A 307 19.95 2.40 -27.03
C PHE A 307 19.64 1.81 -25.64
N ARG A 308 20.61 1.85 -24.71
CA ARG A 308 20.39 1.41 -23.33
C ARG A 308 19.35 2.26 -22.61
N GLU A 309 19.43 3.59 -22.72
CA GLU A 309 18.45 4.51 -22.14
C GLU A 309 17.05 4.32 -22.74
N GLU A 310 16.97 4.14 -24.06
CA GLU A 310 15.73 3.83 -24.80
C GLU A 310 15.07 2.54 -24.31
N MET A 311 15.85 1.46 -24.11
CA MET A 311 15.33 0.18 -23.60
C MET A 311 14.89 0.27 -22.14
N VAL A 312 15.65 0.95 -21.28
CA VAL A 312 15.25 1.18 -19.88
C VAL A 312 13.96 1.99 -19.81
N GLU A 313 13.84 3.03 -20.63
CA GLU A 313 12.63 3.85 -20.71
C GLU A 313 11.44 3.05 -21.23
N SER A 314 11.66 2.15 -22.19
CA SER A 314 10.62 1.24 -22.67
C SER A 314 10.12 0.30 -21.58
N VAL A 315 11.00 -0.25 -20.74
CA VAL A 315 10.59 -1.10 -19.61
C VAL A 315 9.81 -0.28 -18.57
N LYS A 316 10.28 0.94 -18.27
CA LYS A 316 9.61 1.82 -17.30
C LYS A 316 8.21 2.23 -17.76
N LYS A 317 8.07 2.68 -19.01
CA LYS A 317 6.80 3.16 -19.57
C LYS A 317 5.85 2.04 -19.95
N GLY A 318 6.35 1.00 -20.62
CA GLY A 318 5.51 -0.08 -21.14
C GLY A 318 5.10 -1.10 -20.08
N PHE A 319 5.97 -1.37 -19.09
CA PHE A 319 5.69 -2.39 -18.07
C PHE A 319 5.54 -1.82 -16.65
N LEU A 320 6.56 -1.14 -16.12
CA LEU A 320 6.57 -0.80 -14.69
C LEU A 320 5.50 0.23 -14.32
N THR A 321 5.24 1.22 -15.18
CA THR A 321 4.21 2.24 -14.92
C THR A 321 2.79 1.65 -14.96
N PRO A 322 2.41 0.86 -15.98
CA PRO A 322 1.14 0.12 -15.98
C PRO A 322 1.02 -0.85 -14.80
N LEU A 323 2.11 -1.52 -14.41
CA LEU A 323 2.13 -2.39 -13.23
C LEU A 323 1.83 -1.62 -11.94
N CYS A 324 2.41 -0.43 -11.77
CA CYS A 324 2.09 0.45 -10.64
C CYS A 324 0.60 0.78 -10.61
N ALA A 325 0.02 1.19 -11.75
CA ALA A 325 -1.39 1.54 -11.85
C ALA A 325 -2.32 0.35 -11.53
N ALA A 326 -1.96 -0.86 -11.99
CA ALA A 326 -2.72 -2.07 -11.72
C ALA A 326 -2.72 -2.43 -10.21
N ILE A 327 -1.54 -2.38 -9.57
CA ILE A 327 -1.40 -2.62 -8.12
C ILE A 327 -2.14 -1.56 -7.31
N GLU A 328 -2.00 -0.30 -7.70
CA GLU A 328 -2.67 0.84 -7.06
C GLU A 328 -4.20 0.71 -7.11
N ASN A 329 -4.74 0.34 -8.28
CA ASN A 329 -6.17 0.10 -8.46
C ASN A 329 -6.68 -1.09 -7.62
N ASP A 330 -5.94 -2.21 -7.58
CA ASP A 330 -6.27 -3.35 -6.71
C ASP A 330 -6.30 -2.94 -5.24
N LEU A 331 -5.29 -2.19 -4.76
CA LEU A 331 -5.26 -1.67 -3.40
C LEU A 331 -6.44 -0.73 -3.10
N ARG A 332 -6.79 0.14 -4.06
CA ARG A 332 -7.92 1.07 -3.91
C ARG A 332 -9.24 0.31 -3.81
N VAL A 333 -9.46 -0.71 -4.66
CA VAL A 333 -10.64 -1.58 -4.60
C VAL A 333 -10.72 -2.31 -3.25
N LEU A 334 -9.61 -2.85 -2.75
CA LEU A 334 -9.55 -3.53 -1.45
C LEU A 334 -9.87 -2.59 -0.28
N SER A 335 -9.38 -1.35 -0.32
CA SER A 335 -9.64 -0.37 0.76
C SER A 335 -11.14 -0.03 0.88
N HIS A 336 -11.87 -0.05 -0.24
CA HIS A 336 -13.29 0.30 -0.36
C HIS A 336 -14.26 -0.89 -0.37
N GLN A 337 -13.84 -2.11 -0.01
CA GLN A 337 -14.71 -3.31 0.05
C GLN A 337 -15.97 -3.18 0.94
N HIS A 338 -16.03 -2.17 1.82
CA HIS A 338 -17.19 -1.86 2.64
C HIS A 338 -18.31 -1.14 1.86
N LEU A 339 -17.98 -0.57 0.70
CA LEU A 339 -18.93 -0.14 -0.33
C LEU A 339 -19.21 -1.35 -1.23
N VAL A 340 -20.43 -1.49 -1.73
CA VAL A 340 -20.81 -2.61 -2.60
C VAL A 340 -20.01 -2.55 -3.92
N VAL A 341 -18.83 -3.16 -3.95
CA VAL A 341 -17.97 -3.25 -5.14
C VAL A 341 -18.50 -4.35 -6.03
N ASN A 342 -18.75 -4.05 -7.31
CA ASN A 342 -19.17 -5.02 -8.30
C ASN A 342 -18.06 -6.06 -8.55
N GLU A 343 -18.41 -7.34 -8.74
CA GLU A 343 -17.41 -8.40 -8.99
C GLU A 343 -16.51 -8.15 -10.21
N ARG A 344 -16.94 -7.29 -11.14
CA ARG A 344 -16.17 -6.87 -12.33
C ARG A 344 -14.93 -6.02 -12.02
N ASP A 345 -14.86 -5.41 -10.84
CA ASP A 345 -13.76 -4.52 -10.45
C ASP A 345 -12.62 -5.26 -9.72
N LYS A 346 -12.79 -6.57 -9.45
CA LYS A 346 -11.73 -7.41 -8.85
C LYS A 346 -10.71 -7.80 -9.91
N SER A 347 -9.42 -7.64 -9.61
CA SER A 347 -8.36 -8.16 -10.46
C SER A 347 -8.51 -9.69 -10.63
N PRO A 348 -8.44 -10.24 -11.85
CA PRO A 348 -8.39 -11.68 -12.06
C PRO A 348 -7.27 -12.33 -11.23
N GLN A 349 -7.51 -13.52 -10.70
CA GLN A 349 -6.55 -14.21 -9.82
C GLN A 349 -5.19 -14.45 -10.50
N GLU A 350 -5.20 -14.72 -11.80
CA GLU A 350 -3.99 -14.93 -12.62
C GLU A 350 -3.08 -13.69 -12.65
N ASN A 351 -3.66 -12.49 -12.74
CA ASN A 351 -2.92 -11.23 -12.69
C ASN A 351 -2.29 -11.00 -11.32
N LEU A 352 -3.01 -11.33 -10.25
CA LEU A 352 -2.52 -11.21 -8.88
C LEU A 352 -1.29 -12.11 -8.65
N ASP A 353 -1.37 -13.37 -9.08
CA ASP A 353 -0.28 -14.34 -8.91
C ASP A 353 0.95 -13.91 -9.72
N PHE A 354 0.74 -13.34 -10.92
CA PHE A 354 1.81 -12.73 -11.71
C PHE A 354 2.45 -11.54 -10.99
N TYR A 355 1.68 -10.60 -10.46
CA TYR A 355 2.21 -9.43 -9.74
C TYR A 355 3.03 -9.86 -8.52
N LYS A 356 2.53 -10.82 -7.74
CA LYS A 356 3.25 -11.38 -6.58
C LYS A 356 4.57 -12.02 -6.99
N LYS A 357 4.59 -12.79 -8.09
CA LYS A 357 5.80 -13.43 -8.60
C LYS A 357 6.85 -12.42 -9.08
N ILE A 358 6.42 -11.32 -9.71
CA ILE A 358 7.31 -10.22 -10.08
C ILE A 358 7.83 -9.50 -8.82
N MET A 359 7.01 -9.33 -7.78
CA MET A 359 7.46 -8.73 -6.53
C MET A 359 8.41 -9.62 -5.74
N SER A 360 8.30 -10.95 -5.80
CA SER A 360 9.23 -11.88 -5.15
C SER A 360 10.60 -11.92 -5.82
N GLU A 361 10.65 -11.83 -7.15
CA GLU A 361 11.89 -11.81 -7.95
C GLU A 361 11.97 -10.52 -8.79
N PRO A 362 12.27 -9.37 -8.16
CA PRO A 362 12.04 -8.06 -8.78
C PRO A 362 13.13 -7.60 -9.76
N GLU A 363 14.23 -8.34 -9.88
CA GLU A 363 15.36 -7.96 -10.73
C GLU A 363 15.09 -8.23 -12.20
N ILE A 364 15.04 -7.19 -13.02
CA ILE A 364 15.03 -7.27 -14.48
C ILE A 364 16.42 -6.87 -14.99
N ARG A 365 17.13 -7.83 -15.58
CA ARG A 365 18.53 -7.64 -16.01
C ARG A 365 18.59 -7.25 -17.49
N LEU A 366 19.22 -6.12 -17.79
CA LEU A 366 19.50 -5.64 -19.15
C LEU A 366 21.00 -5.33 -19.25
N HIS A 367 21.75 -6.09 -20.05
CA HIS A 367 23.22 -6.03 -20.19
C HIS A 367 23.98 -4.94 -19.37
N GLY A 368 24.39 -5.28 -18.14
CA GLY A 368 25.14 -4.39 -17.24
C GLY A 368 24.30 -3.46 -16.36
N LEU A 369 22.96 -3.52 -16.45
CA LEU A 369 22.00 -2.83 -15.60
C LEU A 369 21.03 -3.83 -14.96
N VAL A 370 20.66 -3.56 -13.72
CA VAL A 370 19.62 -4.30 -12.99
C VAL A 370 18.54 -3.28 -12.60
N LEU A 371 17.33 -3.48 -13.09
CA LEU A 371 16.16 -2.70 -12.72
C LEU A 371 15.41 -3.46 -11.63
N ASN A 372 15.20 -2.83 -10.47
CA ASN A 372 14.41 -3.41 -9.39
C ASN A 372 12.94 -2.95 -9.52
N ALA A 373 12.07 -3.87 -9.91
CA ALA A 373 10.63 -3.60 -10.05
C ALA A 373 9.98 -3.24 -8.70
N ARG A 374 10.41 -3.87 -7.61
CA ARG A 374 9.87 -3.62 -6.26
C ARG A 374 10.17 -2.19 -5.82
N ASP A 375 11.42 -1.76 -5.96
CA ASP A 375 11.83 -0.40 -5.56
C ASP A 375 11.11 0.67 -6.39
N PHE A 376 10.96 0.43 -7.69
CA PHE A 376 10.25 1.33 -8.59
C PHE A 376 8.76 1.46 -8.20
N VAL A 377 8.08 0.33 -7.96
CA VAL A 377 6.67 0.33 -7.55
C VAL A 377 6.51 0.99 -6.18
N SER A 378 7.36 0.65 -5.20
CA SER A 378 7.34 1.26 -3.88
C SER A 378 7.51 2.78 -3.94
N CYS A 379 8.52 3.27 -4.66
CA CYS A 379 8.78 4.70 -4.79
C CYS A 379 7.62 5.43 -5.49
N ASN A 380 7.04 4.83 -6.54
CA ASN A 380 5.95 5.44 -7.28
C ASN A 380 4.65 5.48 -6.46
N LEU A 381 4.33 4.40 -5.73
CA LEU A 381 3.17 4.36 -4.83
C LEU A 381 3.34 5.34 -3.67
N GLN A 382 4.51 5.38 -3.02
CA GLN A 382 4.79 6.35 -1.96
C GLN A 382 4.60 7.79 -2.43
N LYS A 383 5.17 8.14 -3.59
CA LYS A 383 4.99 9.47 -4.19
C LYS A 383 3.52 9.76 -4.47
N THR A 384 2.81 8.81 -5.09
CA THR A 384 1.39 8.98 -5.41
C THR A 384 0.54 9.19 -4.16
N PHE A 385 0.75 8.36 -3.13
CA PHE A 385 0.01 8.48 -1.87
C PHE A 385 0.34 9.78 -1.15
N TYR A 386 1.60 10.21 -1.15
CA TYR A 386 2.00 11.50 -0.57
C TYR A 386 1.36 12.68 -1.31
N ASP A 387 1.48 12.72 -2.64
CA ASP A 387 0.94 13.80 -3.48
C ASP A 387 -0.59 13.88 -3.36
N LEU A 388 -1.29 12.74 -3.36
CA LEU A 388 -2.75 12.69 -3.17
C LEU A 388 -3.15 13.11 -1.76
N THR A 389 -2.42 12.67 -0.72
CA THR A 389 -2.70 13.09 0.66
C THR A 389 -2.42 14.59 0.86
N ALA A 390 -1.42 15.14 0.16
CA ALA A 390 -1.12 16.57 0.21
C ALA A 390 -2.23 17.42 -0.45
N VAL A 391 -2.90 16.91 -1.50
CA VAL A 391 -4.04 17.58 -2.14
C VAL A 391 -5.33 17.41 -1.32
N THR A 392 -5.64 16.18 -0.90
CA THR A 392 -6.82 15.85 -0.08
C THR A 392 -6.40 15.12 1.19
N LEU A 393 -6.11 15.89 2.23
CA LEU A 393 -5.70 15.34 3.54
C LEU A 393 -6.77 14.37 4.14
N HIS A 394 -8.03 14.36 3.66
CA HIS A 394 -9.16 13.64 4.31
C HIS A 394 -9.11 12.16 3.97
N ASP A 395 -8.50 11.87 2.82
CA ASP A 395 -8.27 10.52 2.33
C ASP A 395 -7.01 9.91 2.95
N ARG A 396 -6.32 10.61 3.88
CA ARG A 396 -5.12 10.09 4.56
C ARG A 396 -5.36 8.68 5.12
N HIS A 397 -6.47 8.48 5.82
CA HIS A 397 -6.78 7.17 6.41
C HIS A 397 -6.99 6.10 5.33
N ALA A 398 -7.53 6.46 4.17
CA ALA A 398 -7.66 5.54 3.04
C ALA A 398 -6.27 5.16 2.48
N TYR A 399 -5.37 6.12 2.30
CA TYR A 399 -4.01 5.87 1.81
C TYR A 399 -3.13 5.12 2.81
N SER A 400 -3.21 5.40 4.12
CA SER A 400 -2.52 4.60 5.14
C SER A 400 -3.06 3.16 5.19
N LYS A 401 -4.37 2.96 4.98
CA LYS A 401 -4.96 1.61 4.83
C LYS A 401 -4.46 0.92 3.57
N MET A 402 -4.37 1.61 2.43
CA MET A 402 -3.78 1.06 1.20
C MET A 402 -2.31 0.69 1.38
N ALA A 403 -1.54 1.46 2.17
CA ALA A 403 -0.16 1.14 2.50
C ALA A 403 -0.03 -0.15 3.32
N MET A 404 -0.90 -0.35 4.32
CA MET A 404 -0.95 -1.62 5.07
C MET A 404 -1.33 -2.81 4.18
N LEU A 405 -2.29 -2.63 3.27
CA LEU A 405 -2.70 -3.67 2.32
C LEU A 405 -1.58 -4.02 1.33
N ALA A 406 -0.78 -3.03 0.88
CA ALA A 406 0.37 -3.25 0.02
C ALA A 406 1.42 -4.14 0.70
N LYS A 407 1.68 -3.90 1.99
CA LYS A 407 2.58 -4.74 2.79
C LYS A 407 2.07 -6.18 2.93
N GLN A 408 0.79 -6.35 3.22
CA GLN A 408 0.19 -7.68 3.43
C GLN A 408 0.09 -8.51 2.13
N ARG A 409 -0.28 -7.88 1.00
CA ARG A 409 -0.60 -8.59 -0.24
C ARG A 409 0.59 -8.74 -1.20
N TYR A 410 1.49 -7.76 -1.21
CA TYR A 410 2.61 -7.67 -2.15
C TYR A 410 3.98 -7.59 -1.48
N CYS A 411 4.05 -7.61 -0.15
CA CYS A 411 5.29 -7.42 0.62
C CYS A 411 6.01 -6.11 0.27
N LEU A 412 5.24 -5.04 -0.01
CA LEU A 412 5.76 -3.70 -0.27
C LEU A 412 5.78 -2.89 1.03
N ASP A 413 6.99 -2.57 1.50
CA ASP A 413 7.16 -1.67 2.64
C ASP A 413 7.05 -0.21 2.18
N LEU A 414 5.86 0.35 2.33
CA LEU A 414 5.59 1.75 2.07
C LEU A 414 5.74 2.54 3.36
N ILE A 415 6.51 3.64 3.31
CA ILE A 415 6.59 4.59 4.42
C ILE A 415 5.23 5.26 4.52
N ASP A 416 4.60 5.21 5.70
CA ASP A 416 3.40 6.01 5.95
C ASP A 416 3.80 7.47 5.78
N GLY A 417 3.12 8.17 4.87
CA GLY A 417 3.27 9.60 4.69
C GLY A 417 2.75 10.28 5.95
N MET A 418 3.58 10.29 7.00
CA MET A 418 3.36 10.98 8.26
C MET A 418 3.50 12.47 8.01
N LEU A 419 2.67 13.00 7.11
CA LEU A 419 2.37 14.41 7.04
C LEU A 419 1.98 14.82 8.46
N PRO A 420 2.57 15.91 8.99
CA PRO A 420 2.27 16.40 10.32
C PRO A 420 0.75 16.35 10.53
N ASN A 421 0.31 15.87 11.70
CA ASN A 421 -1.08 15.58 12.04
C ASN A 421 -1.97 16.83 12.09
N CYS A 422 -1.95 17.67 11.05
CA CYS A 422 -2.95 18.67 10.79
C CYS A 422 -4.17 17.92 10.25
N SER A 423 -4.94 17.34 11.17
CA SER A 423 -6.32 16.97 10.87
C SER A 423 -7.01 18.14 10.19
N ILE A 424 -7.68 17.83 9.09
CA ILE A 424 -8.35 18.81 8.25
C ILE A 424 -9.51 19.43 8.99
N GLY A 425 -9.60 20.74 8.82
CA GLY A 425 -10.87 21.44 8.85
C GLY A 425 -11.19 21.93 10.25
N GLN A 426 -10.74 23.15 10.54
CA GLN A 426 -11.30 23.95 11.66
C GLN A 426 -11.17 23.34 13.06
N SER A 427 -10.34 22.32 13.27
CA SER A 427 -10.10 21.78 14.61
C SER A 427 -9.40 22.86 15.44
N LEU A 428 -10.04 23.28 16.53
CA LEU A 428 -9.42 24.21 17.47
C LEU A 428 -8.14 23.56 18.00
N ASP A 429 -6.99 24.20 17.73
CA ASP A 429 -5.75 23.81 18.38
C ASP A 429 -5.89 24.01 19.90
N VAL A 430 -5.54 22.99 20.66
CA VAL A 430 -5.60 23.00 22.13
C VAL A 430 -4.78 24.16 22.68
N VAL A 431 -3.64 24.48 22.07
CA VAL A 431 -2.81 25.62 22.51
C VAL A 431 -3.55 26.94 22.36
N LYS A 432 -4.39 27.10 21.31
CA LYS A 432 -5.26 28.28 21.16
C LYS A 432 -6.36 28.29 22.21
N ILE A 433 -6.98 27.14 22.49
CA ILE A 433 -7.98 27.00 23.57
C ILE A 433 -7.36 27.37 24.91
N MET A 434 -6.15 26.91 25.22
CA MET A 434 -5.45 27.21 26.47
C MET A 434 -5.19 28.70 26.68
N ARG A 435 -4.95 29.46 25.61
CA ARG A 435 -4.76 30.92 25.70
C ARG A 435 -6.05 31.65 26.07
N SER A 436 -7.22 31.09 25.75
CA SER A 436 -8.52 31.69 26.01
C SER A 436 -9.55 30.70 26.59
N VAL A 437 -9.13 29.90 27.59
CA VAL A 437 -10.02 28.87 28.19
C VAL A 437 -11.30 29.49 28.74
N GLY A 438 -11.24 30.71 29.27
CA GLY A 438 -12.42 31.44 29.77
C GLY A 438 -13.48 31.70 28.69
N GLU A 439 -13.06 32.02 27.47
CA GLU A 439 -13.96 32.19 26.33
C GLU A 439 -14.48 30.83 25.85
N PHE A 440 -13.61 29.82 25.80
CA PHE A 440 -13.97 28.45 25.42
C PHE A 440 -15.07 27.87 26.32
N VAL A 441 -14.91 27.91 27.65
CA VAL A 441 -15.93 27.35 28.57
C VAL A 441 -17.26 28.11 28.54
N SER A 442 -17.23 29.36 28.05
CA SER A 442 -18.42 30.20 27.91
C SER A 442 -19.15 29.91 26.60
N ASN A 443 -18.41 29.67 25.51
CA ASN A 443 -18.94 29.52 24.15
C ASN A 443 -19.19 28.07 23.74
N PHE A 444 -18.70 27.08 24.48
CA PHE A 444 -18.90 25.66 24.20
C PHE A 444 -19.73 24.98 25.29
N ASN A 445 -20.44 23.93 24.93
CA ASN A 445 -21.11 23.01 25.86
C ASN A 445 -20.41 21.67 25.86
N TYR A 446 -20.15 21.14 27.06
CA TYR A 446 -19.61 19.81 27.24
C TYR A 446 -20.72 18.74 27.23
N CYS A 447 -20.45 17.62 26.57
CA CYS A 447 -21.25 16.40 26.66
C CYS A 447 -20.47 15.32 27.41
N LEU A 448 -20.98 14.88 28.56
CA LEU A 448 -20.32 13.93 29.44
C LEU A 448 -20.20 12.54 28.81
N ASN A 449 -21.25 12.09 28.13
CA ASN A 449 -21.36 10.73 27.60
C ASN A 449 -20.44 10.50 26.40
N GLN A 450 -20.36 11.47 25.48
CA GLN A 450 -19.56 11.39 24.26
C GLN A 450 -18.17 12.04 24.39
N GLN A 451 -17.89 12.71 25.52
CA GLN A 451 -16.65 13.44 25.80
C GLN A 451 -16.27 14.44 24.69
N LEU A 452 -17.28 15.18 24.23
CA LEU A 452 -17.12 16.18 23.17
C LEU A 452 -17.65 17.55 23.59
N PHE A 453 -17.13 18.58 22.94
CA PHE A 453 -17.57 19.96 23.09
C PHE A 453 -18.24 20.44 21.81
N ILE A 454 -19.34 21.17 21.95
CA ILE A 454 -20.09 21.74 20.82
C ILE A 454 -20.20 23.25 21.01
N GLU A 455 -19.91 24.00 19.95
CA GLU A 455 -20.05 25.46 19.91
C GLU A 455 -21.53 25.87 20.09
N LYS A 456 -21.81 26.82 21.00
CA LYS A 456 -23.16 27.30 21.30
C LYS A 456 -23.78 28.13 20.18
N THR A 457 -22.95 28.95 19.53
CA THR A 457 -23.35 29.90 18.50
C THR A 457 -22.28 29.93 17.41
N SER A 458 -22.68 29.78 16.15
CA SER A 458 -21.77 29.92 15.02
C SER A 458 -22.30 30.97 14.03
N PRO A 459 -21.42 31.82 13.47
CA PRO A 459 -21.77 32.66 12.33
C PRO A 459 -22.03 31.80 11.07
N ASN A 460 -21.47 30.59 11.03
CA ASN A 460 -21.62 29.66 9.93
C ASN A 460 -22.82 28.72 10.13
N ARG A 461 -23.26 28.05 9.06
CA ARG A 461 -24.34 27.04 9.13
C ARG A 461 -23.90 25.72 9.82
N SER A 462 -22.63 25.61 10.20
CA SER A 462 -22.05 24.49 10.94
C SER A 462 -21.54 24.94 12.31
N LEU A 463 -21.71 24.07 13.32
CA LEU A 463 -21.12 24.24 14.65
C LEU A 463 -19.77 23.52 14.71
N ARG A 464 -18.80 24.11 15.41
CA ARG A 464 -17.53 23.42 15.69
C ARG A 464 -17.71 22.38 16.79
N VAL A 465 -17.08 21.22 16.58
CA VAL A 465 -17.06 20.11 17.54
C VAL A 465 -15.61 19.77 17.89
N LEU A 466 -15.32 19.64 19.18
CA LEU A 466 -14.01 19.24 19.68
C LEU A 466 -14.13 17.90 20.41
N THR A 467 -13.37 16.90 19.95
CA THR A 467 -13.37 15.53 20.48
C THR A 467 -12.04 15.25 21.18
N ALA A 468 -11.98 14.14 21.94
CA ALA A 468 -10.74 13.66 22.53
C ALA A 468 -9.65 13.34 21.47
N GLU A 469 -10.03 13.00 20.24
CA GLU A 469 -9.10 12.77 19.13
C GLU A 469 -8.39 14.05 18.69
N HIS A 470 -9.11 15.17 18.61
CA HIS A 470 -8.51 16.47 18.33
C HIS A 470 -7.52 16.89 19.44
N MET A 471 -7.82 16.54 20.70
CA MET A 471 -6.88 16.75 21.81
C MET A 471 -5.62 15.89 21.64
N ALA A 472 -5.78 14.62 21.27
CA ALA A 472 -4.68 13.70 21.01
C ALA A 472 -3.80 14.15 19.83
N ASP A 473 -4.40 14.67 18.75
CA ASP A 473 -3.68 15.26 17.60
C ASP A 473 -2.78 16.43 18.01
N SER A 474 -3.33 17.36 18.81
CA SER A 474 -2.59 18.52 19.29
C SER A 474 -1.46 18.10 20.24
N MET A 475 -1.70 17.11 21.11
CA MET A 475 -0.64 16.52 21.95
C MET A 475 0.43 15.78 21.15
N ARG A 476 0.08 15.12 20.05
CA ARG A 476 1.06 14.51 19.14
C ARG A 476 1.96 15.55 18.48
N THR A 477 1.45 16.76 18.28
CA THR A 477 2.18 17.84 17.63
C THR A 477 3.04 18.64 18.61
N HIS A 478 2.49 18.97 19.77
CA HIS A 478 3.10 19.88 20.76
C HIS A 478 3.70 19.17 21.98
N GLY A 479 3.54 17.85 22.08
CA GLY A 479 4.01 17.02 23.20
C GLY A 479 3.03 16.88 24.36
N LEU A 480 3.24 15.88 25.23
CA LEU A 480 2.38 15.63 26.40
C LEU A 480 2.44 16.76 27.46
N GLY A 481 3.49 17.60 27.46
CA GLY A 481 3.62 18.72 28.40
C GLY A 481 2.49 19.76 28.33
N VAL A 482 1.76 19.81 27.22
CA VAL A 482 0.55 20.63 27.04
C VAL A 482 -0.52 20.29 28.07
N LEU A 483 -0.60 19.03 28.53
CA LEU A 483 -1.58 18.58 29.52
C LEU A 483 -1.38 19.26 30.88
N ASN A 484 -0.16 19.26 31.42
CA ASN A 484 0.17 19.90 32.69
C ASN A 484 -0.16 21.41 32.66
N THR A 485 0.21 22.06 31.56
CA THR A 485 -0.08 23.49 31.38
C THR A 485 -1.59 23.74 31.30
N SER A 486 -2.35 22.87 30.63
CA SER A 486 -3.81 22.97 30.54
C SER A 486 -4.49 22.83 31.89
N VAL A 487 -4.04 21.88 32.72
CA VAL A 487 -4.55 21.69 34.08
C VAL A 487 -4.30 22.93 34.94
N ASN A 488 -3.11 23.53 34.84
CA ASN A 488 -2.78 24.76 35.57
C ASN A 488 -3.66 25.95 35.14
N VAL A 489 -3.87 26.15 33.83
CA VAL A 489 -4.77 27.21 33.33
C VAL A 489 -6.21 26.96 33.81
N THR A 490 -6.67 25.71 33.78
CA THR A 490 -7.98 25.35 34.33
C THR A 490 -8.08 25.62 35.83
N TYR A 491 -7.04 25.30 36.61
CA TYR A 491 -6.99 25.61 38.04
C TYR A 491 -7.14 27.12 38.29
N GLN A 492 -6.40 27.96 37.54
CA GLN A 492 -6.49 29.42 37.65
C GLN A 492 -7.90 29.93 37.31
N LEU A 493 -8.52 29.37 36.27
CA LEU A 493 -9.88 29.70 35.89
C LEU A 493 -10.88 29.28 36.99
N LEU A 494 -10.78 28.05 37.50
CA LEU A 494 -11.64 27.56 38.59
C LEU A 494 -11.48 28.43 39.84
N ARG A 495 -10.27 28.85 40.20
CA ARG A 495 -10.04 29.77 41.32
C ARG A 495 -10.78 31.09 41.14
N SER A 496 -10.71 31.67 39.94
CA SER A 496 -11.46 32.89 39.61
C SER A 496 -12.98 32.66 39.70
N LYS A 497 -13.49 31.55 39.16
CA LYS A 497 -14.92 31.22 39.20
C LYS A 497 -15.42 30.90 40.61
N PHE A 498 -14.61 30.24 41.44
CA PHE A 498 -14.92 30.01 42.84
C PHE A 498 -14.96 31.31 43.66
N ALA A 499 -14.14 32.32 43.32
CA ALA A 499 -14.24 33.63 43.96
C ALA A 499 -15.60 34.29 43.68
N VAL A 500 -16.10 34.18 42.44
CA VAL A 500 -17.45 34.64 42.07
C VAL A 500 -18.53 33.80 42.76
N PHE A 501 -18.35 32.48 42.83
CA PHE A 501 -19.26 31.56 43.54
C PHE A 501 -19.39 31.92 45.03
N ASN A 502 -18.26 32.21 45.67
CA ASN A 502 -18.20 32.64 47.06
C ASN A 502 -18.86 34.00 47.27
N GLN A 503 -18.64 34.96 46.38
CA GLN A 503 -19.34 36.25 46.42
C GLN A 503 -20.85 36.07 46.27
N PHE A 504 -21.27 35.18 45.38
CA PHE A 504 -22.68 34.88 45.14
C PHE A 504 -23.34 34.33 46.41
N LEU A 505 -22.79 33.28 47.04
CA LEU A 505 -23.37 32.71 48.25
C LEU A 505 -23.29 33.60 49.50
N ARG A 506 -22.42 34.62 49.47
CA ARG A 506 -22.31 35.62 50.54
C ARG A 506 -23.35 36.74 50.43
N ASP A 507 -24.02 36.87 49.29
CA ASP A 507 -25.10 37.82 49.10
C ASP A 507 -26.17 37.62 50.19
N GLU A 508 -26.49 38.69 50.93
CA GLU A 508 -27.38 38.62 52.09
C GLU A 508 -28.76 38.06 51.72
N HIS A 509 -29.27 38.39 50.53
CA HIS A 509 -30.59 37.94 50.09
C HIS A 509 -30.60 36.43 49.84
N ILE A 510 -29.55 35.89 49.23
CA ILE A 510 -29.43 34.45 48.99
C ILE A 510 -29.19 33.72 50.29
N HIS A 511 -28.21 34.18 51.08
CA HIS A 511 -27.84 33.52 52.32
C HIS A 511 -29.06 33.45 53.27
N ALA A 512 -29.80 34.55 53.42
CA ALA A 512 -31.03 34.57 54.21
C ALA A 512 -32.11 33.62 53.67
N GLN A 513 -32.27 33.52 52.34
CA GLN A 513 -33.25 32.60 51.75
C GLN A 513 -32.84 31.13 51.91
N LEU A 514 -31.58 30.78 51.72
CA LEU A 514 -31.06 29.43 51.94
C LEU A 514 -31.22 29.01 53.40
N GLN A 515 -30.90 29.90 54.35
CA GLN A 515 -31.10 29.65 55.78
C GLN A 515 -32.58 29.44 56.15
N LYS A 516 -33.50 30.21 55.56
CA LYS A 516 -34.95 30.01 55.72
C LYS A 516 -35.42 28.65 55.19
N ASP A 517 -34.88 28.22 54.06
CA ASP A 517 -35.22 26.92 53.46
C ASP A 517 -34.62 25.74 54.25
N ILE A 518 -33.40 25.89 54.78
CA ILE A 518 -32.78 24.92 55.69
C ILE A 518 -33.60 24.76 56.97
N ARG A 519 -33.96 25.87 57.64
CA ARG A 519 -34.78 25.82 58.87
C ARG A 519 -36.11 25.14 58.63
N TYR A 520 -36.83 25.55 57.58
CA TYR A 520 -38.12 24.97 57.26
C TYR A 520 -38.05 23.47 56.99
N PHE A 521 -37.05 23.00 56.23
CA PHE A 521 -36.88 21.58 55.94
C PHE A 521 -36.59 20.77 57.22
N ARG A 522 -35.78 21.32 58.13
CA ARG A 522 -35.48 20.69 59.44
C ARG A 522 -36.71 20.65 60.34
N GLU A 523 -37.48 21.74 60.41
CA GLU A 523 -38.68 21.85 61.26
C GLU A 523 -39.85 20.98 60.78
N ASN A 524 -39.95 20.74 59.46
CA ASN A 524 -41.08 20.00 58.85
C ASN A 524 -40.70 18.60 58.34
N LEU A 525 -39.62 18.02 58.88
CA LEU A 525 -38.99 16.82 58.33
C LEU A 525 -39.92 15.58 58.32
N GLU A 526 -40.72 15.40 59.37
CA GLU A 526 -41.72 14.33 59.48
C GLU A 526 -42.93 14.56 58.57
N ALA A 527 -43.50 15.78 58.59
CA ALA A 527 -44.65 16.15 57.76
C ALA A 527 -44.35 16.03 56.26
N LEU A 528 -43.12 16.37 55.85
CA LEU A 528 -42.67 16.28 54.46
C LEU A 528 -42.24 14.87 54.04
N LYS A 529 -42.26 13.87 54.95
CA LYS A 529 -41.75 12.51 54.70
C LYS A 529 -40.34 12.51 54.13
N LYS A 530 -39.47 13.42 54.61
CA LYS A 530 -38.09 13.62 54.11
C LYS A 530 -37.99 13.99 52.62
N LEU A 531 -39.01 14.62 52.03
CA LEU A 531 -39.01 15.08 50.64
C LEU A 531 -38.97 16.62 50.58
N TYR A 532 -37.94 17.19 49.96
CA TYR A 532 -37.85 18.65 49.82
C TYR A 532 -38.97 19.20 48.90
N PRO A 533 -39.73 20.25 49.29
CA PRO A 533 -40.88 20.72 48.52
C PRO A 533 -40.50 21.38 47.18
N PRO A 534 -41.01 20.89 46.03
CA PRO A 534 -40.71 21.49 44.72
C PRO A 534 -41.20 22.93 44.56
N LYS A 535 -42.35 23.26 45.17
CA LYS A 535 -42.91 24.62 45.16
C LYS A 535 -41.95 25.66 45.76
N ARG A 536 -41.12 25.26 46.74
CA ARG A 536 -40.10 26.15 47.32
C ARG A 536 -38.94 26.39 46.38
N ALA A 537 -38.46 25.37 45.67
CA ALA A 537 -37.44 25.53 44.63
C ALA A 537 -37.92 26.46 43.50
N GLU A 538 -39.19 26.34 43.09
CA GLU A 538 -39.80 27.23 42.10
C GLU A 538 -39.98 28.65 42.61
N HIS A 539 -40.41 28.80 43.87
CA HIS A 539 -40.54 30.12 44.51
C HIS A 539 -39.17 30.80 44.63
N PHE A 540 -38.11 30.06 44.94
CA PHE A 540 -36.74 30.55 44.96
C PHE A 540 -36.38 31.15 43.60
N ASN A 541 -36.55 30.42 42.49
CA ASN A 541 -36.28 30.95 41.15
C ASN A 541 -37.13 32.19 40.81
N LYS A 542 -38.40 32.21 41.19
CA LYS A 542 -39.30 33.36 40.94
C LYS A 542 -38.90 34.60 41.74
N ALA A 543 -38.53 34.44 43.01
CA ALA A 543 -38.13 35.54 43.88
C ALA A 543 -36.88 36.26 43.33
N PHE A 544 -35.91 35.51 42.79
CA PHE A 544 -34.69 36.08 42.23
C PHE A 544 -34.81 36.50 40.76
N SER A 545 -35.86 36.09 40.05
CA SER A 545 -36.17 36.59 38.70
C SER A 545 -36.71 38.03 38.73
N GLN A 546 -37.44 38.42 39.79
CA GLN A 546 -38.01 39.76 39.97
C GLN A 546 -36.97 40.84 40.31
N LEU A 547 -35.78 40.46 40.79
CA LEU A 547 -34.69 41.37 41.16
C LEU A 547 -33.90 41.91 39.96
N THR A 548 -34.12 41.37 38.75
CA THR A 548 -33.50 41.82 37.49
C THR A 548 -34.52 42.61 36.66
N SER A 549 -34.33 43.92 36.55
CA SER A 549 -35.33 44.86 36.00
C SER A 549 -35.08 45.32 34.55
N GLN A 550 -34.29 44.58 33.74
CA GLN A 550 -34.07 44.91 32.33
C GLN A 550 -34.40 43.74 31.40
N ASP A 551 -35.20 44.01 30.37
CA ASP A 551 -35.57 43.04 29.34
C ASP A 551 -34.34 42.55 28.57
N GLY A 552 -34.02 41.26 28.73
CA GLY A 552 -33.00 40.56 27.95
C GLY A 552 -31.70 40.22 28.70
N GLU A 553 -31.47 40.73 29.92
CA GLU A 553 -30.35 40.27 30.73
C GLU A 553 -30.64 38.91 31.41
N PRO A 554 -29.64 38.01 31.51
CA PRO A 554 -29.83 36.75 32.23
C PRO A 554 -30.19 37.05 33.68
N THR A 555 -31.20 36.34 34.19
CA THR A 555 -31.62 36.49 35.59
C THR A 555 -30.46 36.17 36.51
N TYR A 556 -30.57 36.63 37.76
CA TYR A 556 -29.55 36.34 38.75
C TYR A 556 -29.28 34.83 38.92
N MET A 557 -30.33 33.99 38.83
CA MET A 557 -30.21 32.53 38.83
C MET A 557 -29.61 31.98 37.53
N ASP A 558 -29.89 32.58 36.38
CA ASP A 558 -29.25 32.18 35.12
C ASP A 558 -27.74 32.46 35.15
N ARG A 559 -27.31 33.58 35.73
CA ARG A 559 -25.89 33.87 35.94
C ARG A 559 -25.24 32.82 36.82
N PHE A 560 -25.94 32.34 37.85
CA PHE A 560 -25.44 31.28 38.73
C PHE A 560 -25.34 29.94 38.02
N ARG A 561 -26.37 29.56 37.25
CA ARG A 561 -26.34 28.36 36.41
C ARG A 561 -25.19 28.43 35.41
N MET A 562 -25.02 29.55 34.71
CA MET A 562 -23.91 29.77 33.77
C MET A 562 -22.54 29.65 34.44
N LEU A 563 -22.39 30.17 35.66
CA LEU A 563 -21.16 30.02 36.46
C LEU A 563 -20.85 28.54 36.73
N VAL A 564 -21.85 27.79 37.20
CA VAL A 564 -21.73 26.35 37.47
C VAL A 564 -21.43 25.58 36.17
N THR A 565 -22.09 25.91 35.06
CA THR A 565 -21.82 25.35 33.74
C THR A 565 -20.38 25.58 33.30
N GLN A 566 -19.86 26.81 33.44
CA GLN A 566 -18.49 27.15 33.05
C GLN A 566 -17.47 26.37 33.89
N MET A 567 -17.72 26.20 35.19
CA MET A 567 -16.86 25.39 36.07
C MET A 567 -16.84 23.92 35.62
N GLY A 568 -18.00 23.33 35.29
CA GLY A 568 -18.04 21.96 34.81
C GLY A 568 -17.51 21.77 33.38
N ASN A 569 -17.68 22.75 32.49
CA ASN A 569 -17.03 22.75 31.17
C ASN A 569 -15.50 22.76 31.30
N ALA A 570 -14.95 23.51 32.26
CA ALA A 570 -13.51 23.51 32.53
C ALA A 570 -13.00 22.14 33.00
N LEU A 571 -13.78 21.44 33.83
CA LEU A 571 -13.47 20.08 34.27
C LEU A 571 -13.62 19.06 33.14
N GLY A 572 -14.65 19.22 32.29
CA GLY A 572 -14.81 18.47 31.06
C GLY A 572 -13.60 18.61 30.15
N PHE A 573 -12.99 19.81 30.10
CA PHE A 573 -11.81 20.08 29.28
C PHE A 573 -10.59 19.31 29.80
N VAL A 574 -10.35 19.34 31.11
CA VAL A 574 -9.30 18.53 31.75
C VAL A 574 -9.53 17.04 31.50
N ARG A 575 -10.76 16.56 31.63
CA ARG A 575 -11.12 15.16 31.35
C ARG A 575 -10.84 14.79 29.89
N SER A 576 -11.29 15.58 28.92
CA SER A 576 -11.03 15.34 27.50
C SER A 576 -9.53 15.36 27.18
N MET A 577 -8.76 16.24 27.83
CA MET A 577 -7.31 16.28 27.71
C MET A 577 -6.65 15.02 28.28
N SER A 578 -7.05 14.55 29.46
CA SER A 578 -6.57 13.28 30.02
C SER A 578 -6.93 12.08 29.14
N SER A 579 -8.14 12.04 28.56
CA SER A 579 -8.53 11.01 27.60
C SER A 579 -7.68 11.05 26.31
N GLY A 580 -7.40 12.25 25.80
CA GLY A 580 -6.51 12.44 24.65
C GLY A 580 -5.09 11.95 24.92
N ALA A 581 -4.54 12.25 26.10
CA ALA A 581 -3.23 11.77 26.54
C ALA A 581 -3.19 10.24 26.66
N ALA A 582 -4.24 9.63 27.20
CA ALA A 582 -4.35 8.17 27.28
C ALA A 582 -4.40 7.51 25.90
N ALA A 583 -5.05 8.13 24.91
CA ALA A 583 -5.08 7.64 23.54
C ALA A 583 -3.68 7.68 22.88
N VAL A 584 -2.94 8.78 23.04
CA VAL A 584 -1.54 8.89 22.57
C VAL A 584 -0.67 7.84 23.25
N ALA A 585 -0.81 7.67 24.57
CA ALA A 585 -0.08 6.67 25.33
C ALA A 585 -0.38 5.23 24.90
N SER A 586 -1.65 4.92 24.57
CA SER A 586 -2.03 3.58 24.11
C SER A 586 -1.37 3.22 22.79
N GLN A 587 -1.14 4.18 21.91
CA GLN A 587 -0.40 3.97 20.65
C GLN A 587 1.10 3.78 20.92
N MET A 588 1.64 4.45 21.94
CA MET A 588 3.04 4.28 22.36
C MET A 588 3.33 2.87 22.88
N LYS A 589 2.33 2.11 23.35
CA LYS A 589 2.51 0.70 23.74
C LYS A 589 3.04 -0.20 22.62
N ALA A 590 2.88 0.18 21.35
CA ALA A 590 3.48 -0.55 20.24
C ALA A 590 5.03 -0.52 20.28
N TYR A 591 5.62 0.48 20.96
CA TYR A 591 7.05 0.54 21.21
C TYR A 591 7.48 -0.28 22.43
N ASP A 592 6.57 -0.64 23.34
CA ASP A 592 6.90 -1.47 24.52
C ASP A 592 7.33 -2.89 24.09
N THR A 593 6.68 -3.49 23.08
CA THR A 593 7.10 -4.80 22.54
C THR A 593 8.49 -4.78 21.92
N ILE A 594 8.96 -3.61 21.46
CA ILE A 594 10.30 -3.45 20.88
C ILE A 594 11.34 -3.25 22.00
N ALA A 595 10.96 -2.58 23.09
CA ALA A 595 11.87 -2.32 24.21
C ALA A 595 12.25 -3.60 24.99
N ASP A 596 11.32 -4.54 25.15
CA ASP A 596 11.59 -5.81 25.84
C ASP A 596 12.56 -6.71 25.04
N ASP A 597 12.64 -6.52 23.71
CA ASP A 597 13.57 -7.23 22.82
C ASP A 597 14.97 -6.57 22.76
N ILE A 598 15.13 -5.33 23.26
CA ILE A 598 16.43 -4.62 23.26
C ILE A 598 17.22 -5.03 24.52
N VAL A 599 18.00 -6.10 24.40
CA VAL A 599 19.00 -6.51 25.40
C VAL A 599 20.23 -5.61 25.28
N ILE A 600 20.39 -4.66 26.20
CA ILE A 600 21.62 -3.84 26.30
C ILE A 600 22.60 -4.61 27.20
N SER A 601 23.68 -5.11 26.61
CA SER A 601 24.81 -5.70 27.34
C SER A 601 25.48 -4.62 28.20
N GLU A 602 25.75 -4.88 29.48
CA GLU A 602 26.43 -3.93 30.41
C GLU A 602 27.88 -3.52 29.99
N SER A 603 28.36 -3.98 28.83
CA SER A 603 29.74 -3.78 28.36
C SER A 603 29.93 -2.71 27.29
N ASP A 604 28.86 -2.11 26.74
CA ASP A 604 28.97 -1.03 25.76
C ASP A 604 28.48 0.30 26.37
N GLY A 605 29.41 1.19 26.72
CA GLY A 605 29.11 2.53 27.21
C GLY A 605 28.35 3.41 26.20
N ASP A 606 27.70 4.46 26.71
CA ASP A 606 27.10 5.62 26.00
C ASP A 606 26.57 5.34 24.58
N THR A 607 25.79 4.28 24.42
CA THR A 607 25.09 4.01 23.16
C THR A 607 23.81 4.85 23.09
N PRO A 608 23.40 5.33 21.90
CA PRO A 608 22.15 6.10 21.71
C PRO A 608 20.87 5.33 22.09
N LEU A 609 20.99 4.05 22.44
CA LEU A 609 19.91 3.20 22.97
C LEU A 609 19.57 3.53 24.43
N GLN A 610 20.54 4.00 25.23
CA GLN A 610 20.31 4.33 26.63
C GLN A 610 19.45 5.60 26.81
N PRO A 611 19.72 6.72 26.12
CA PRO A 611 18.82 7.87 26.11
C PRO A 611 17.42 7.54 25.56
N LEU A 612 17.31 6.62 24.59
CA LEU A 612 16.03 6.17 24.06
C LEU A 612 15.24 5.40 25.12
N LYS A 613 15.89 4.51 25.87
CA LYS A 613 15.27 3.76 26.97
C LYS A 613 14.82 4.70 28.08
N GLU A 614 15.67 5.65 28.48
CA GLU A 614 15.34 6.70 29.45
C GLU A 614 14.14 7.53 29.00
N LEU A 615 14.11 7.96 27.74
CA LEU A 615 12.97 8.71 27.16
C LEU A 615 11.68 7.87 27.16
N LEU A 616 11.75 6.59 26.84
CA LEU A 616 10.59 5.69 26.87
C LEU A 616 10.08 5.48 28.31
N THR A 617 10.97 5.34 29.29
CA THR A 617 10.59 5.29 30.71
C THR A 617 10.00 6.62 31.19
N ASP A 618 10.55 7.76 30.79
CA ASP A 618 10.03 9.08 31.15
C ASP A 618 8.64 9.31 30.56
N LEU A 619 8.42 8.90 29.31
CA LEU A 619 7.09 8.94 28.68
C LEU A 619 6.10 8.04 29.42
N ARG A 620 6.52 6.84 29.85
CA ARG A 620 5.70 5.92 30.66
C ARG A 620 5.30 6.55 32.00
N ASP A 621 6.25 7.15 32.69
CA ASP A 621 6.02 7.81 33.98
C ASP A 621 5.11 9.02 33.83
N GLN A 622 5.26 9.80 32.76
CA GLN A 622 4.35 10.91 32.46
C GLN A 622 2.92 10.40 32.26
N VAL A 623 2.71 9.32 31.50
CA VAL A 623 1.38 8.76 31.27
C VAL A 623 0.70 8.30 32.56
N ASN A 624 1.45 7.67 33.46
CA ASN A 624 0.92 7.19 34.74
C ASN A 624 0.58 8.35 35.70
N LYS A 625 1.43 9.39 35.75
CA LYS A 625 1.17 10.62 36.53
C LYS A 625 -0.06 11.39 36.05
N ASN A 626 -0.42 11.24 34.78
CA ASN A 626 -1.49 12.01 34.13
C ASN A 626 -2.92 11.54 34.43
N ARG A 627 -3.10 10.47 35.22
CA ARG A 627 -4.42 9.88 35.53
C ARG A 627 -5.21 10.62 36.63
N ASP A 628 -4.54 11.39 37.49
CA ASP A 628 -5.13 11.88 38.74
C ASP A 628 -5.44 13.39 38.78
N PHE A 629 -5.34 14.12 37.67
CA PHE A 629 -5.53 15.58 37.67
C PHE A 629 -6.88 16.04 38.21
N THR A 630 -7.95 15.29 37.92
CA THR A 630 -9.29 15.61 38.45
C THR A 630 -9.31 15.50 39.98
N LYS A 631 -8.63 14.50 40.56
CA LYS A 631 -8.53 14.29 42.01
C LYS A 631 -7.73 15.42 42.66
N ILE A 632 -6.58 15.78 42.08
CA ILE A 632 -5.77 16.91 42.52
C ILE A 632 -6.60 18.20 42.56
N LEU A 633 -7.39 18.48 41.51
CA LEU A 633 -8.27 19.65 41.48
C LEU A 633 -9.39 19.59 42.53
N VAL A 634 -9.86 18.41 42.94
CA VAL A 634 -10.85 18.30 44.04
C VAL A 634 -10.17 18.59 45.38
N GLU A 635 -9.02 17.95 45.66
CA GLU A 635 -8.32 18.04 46.94
C GLU A 635 -7.78 19.44 47.24
N VAL A 636 -7.22 20.13 46.22
CA VAL A 636 -6.67 21.49 46.37
C VAL A 636 -7.76 22.50 46.75
N PHE A 637 -8.95 22.42 46.15
CA PHE A 637 -10.05 23.32 46.54
C PHE A 637 -10.75 22.86 47.82
N ARG A 638 -10.81 21.55 48.09
CA ARG A 638 -11.39 21.00 49.32
C ARG A 638 -10.64 21.47 50.56
N SER A 639 -9.31 21.34 50.57
CA SER A 639 -8.46 21.86 51.65
C SER A 639 -8.62 23.38 51.80
N ALA A 640 -8.61 24.12 50.68
CA ALA A 640 -8.76 25.58 50.73
C ALA A 640 -10.08 26.09 51.32
N PHE A 641 -11.20 25.36 51.19
CA PHE A 641 -12.51 25.80 51.68
C PHE A 641 -12.92 25.19 53.02
N LEU A 642 -12.58 23.92 53.29
CA LEU A 642 -13.03 23.26 54.52
C LEU A 642 -12.16 23.58 55.74
N ASP A 643 -10.90 23.95 55.54
CA ASP A 643 -9.97 24.23 56.64
C ASP A 643 -10.17 25.65 57.22
N ASP A 644 -10.85 26.56 56.49
CA ASP A 644 -11.07 27.95 56.90
C ASP A 644 -12.55 28.24 57.20
N SER A 645 -12.82 28.57 58.46
CA SER A 645 -14.16 28.93 58.98
C SER A 645 -14.85 30.07 58.21
N LYS A 646 -14.09 30.93 57.51
CA LYS A 646 -14.61 32.01 56.66
C LYS A 646 -15.58 31.50 55.58
N TYR A 647 -15.43 30.26 55.13
CA TYR A 647 -16.22 29.67 54.05
C TYR A 647 -17.40 28.81 54.54
N ALA A 648 -17.75 28.87 55.83
CA ALA A 648 -18.85 28.07 56.39
C ALA A 648 -20.19 28.26 55.67
N HIS A 649 -20.47 29.46 55.17
CA HIS A 649 -21.68 29.78 54.40
C HIS A 649 -21.79 29.01 53.07
N LEU A 650 -20.69 28.49 52.52
CA LEU A 650 -20.71 27.66 51.31
C LEU A 650 -21.38 26.30 51.57
N LEU A 651 -21.42 25.84 52.83
CA LEU A 651 -22.05 24.58 53.19
C LEU A 651 -23.57 24.61 53.02
N ASP A 652 -24.19 25.79 52.91
CA ASP A 652 -25.63 25.94 52.66
C ASP A 652 -26.00 25.66 51.19
N PHE A 653 -25.01 25.51 50.30
CA PHE A 653 -25.20 25.35 48.86
C PHE A 653 -26.09 24.15 48.48
N PHE A 654 -26.11 23.07 49.27
CA PHE A 654 -26.91 21.88 48.95
C PHE A 654 -28.42 22.18 48.83
N VAL A 655 -28.93 23.23 49.49
CA VAL A 655 -30.33 23.68 49.38
C VAL A 655 -30.58 24.57 48.16
N ALA A 656 -29.53 25.18 47.59
CA ALA A 656 -29.61 25.91 46.32
C ALA A 656 -29.72 24.96 45.11
N VAL A 657 -29.19 23.74 45.22
CA VAL A 657 -29.18 22.75 44.12
C VAL A 657 -30.57 22.46 43.56
N PRO A 658 -31.62 22.20 44.37
CA PRO A 658 -33.00 22.07 43.86
C PRO A 658 -33.43 23.23 42.95
N ALA A 659 -33.26 24.48 43.37
CA ALA A 659 -33.65 25.65 42.59
C ALA A 659 -32.87 25.75 41.27
N LEU A 660 -31.55 25.53 41.34
CA LEU A 660 -30.67 25.50 40.17
C LEU A 660 -31.06 24.40 39.16
N THR A 661 -31.45 23.21 39.63
CA THR A 661 -31.88 22.12 38.74
C THR A 661 -33.21 22.43 38.04
N VAL A 662 -34.13 23.14 38.71
CA VAL A 662 -35.37 23.62 38.06
C VAL A 662 -35.03 24.66 36.98
N ASN A 663 -34.18 25.65 37.30
CA ASN A 663 -33.77 26.67 36.34
C ASN A 663 -33.06 26.05 35.12
N TYR A 664 -32.21 25.04 35.34
CA TYR A 664 -31.57 24.29 34.25
C TYR A 664 -32.58 23.58 33.35
N VAL A 665 -33.56 22.87 33.92
CA VAL A 665 -34.55 22.14 33.12
C VAL A 665 -35.43 23.10 32.33
N GLU A 666 -35.86 24.21 32.92
CA GLU A 666 -36.61 25.27 32.22
C GLU A 666 -35.79 25.84 31.04
N HIS A 667 -34.51 26.13 31.25
CA HIS A 667 -33.61 26.58 30.20
C HIS A 667 -33.46 25.54 29.08
N MET A 668 -33.24 24.27 29.41
CA MET A 668 -33.07 23.20 28.41
C MET A 668 -34.33 22.98 27.57
N LEU A 669 -35.53 23.10 28.16
CA LEU A 669 -36.78 23.06 27.42
C LEU A 669 -36.87 24.21 26.41
N VAL A 670 -36.52 25.43 26.81
CA VAL A 670 -36.46 26.60 25.92
C VAL A 670 -35.48 26.38 24.77
N CYS A 671 -34.29 25.85 25.05
CA CYS A 671 -33.30 25.55 24.02
C CYS A 671 -33.76 24.46 23.04
N ARG A 672 -34.40 23.39 23.53
CA ARG A 672 -34.97 22.32 22.69
C ARG A 672 -36.12 22.81 21.81
N ASP A 673 -36.95 23.70 22.30
CA ASP A 673 -38.01 24.30 21.50
C ASP A 673 -37.47 25.26 20.43
N ARG A 674 -36.31 25.91 20.68
CA ARG A 674 -35.60 26.70 19.66
C ARG A 674 -35.03 25.80 18.55
N LEU A 675 -34.50 24.62 18.87
CA LEU A 675 -33.94 23.67 17.90
C LEU A 675 -34.99 23.09 16.93
N LYS A 676 -36.25 22.98 17.37
CA LYS A 676 -37.37 22.54 16.50
C LYS A 676 -37.75 23.57 15.44
N LYS A 677 -37.37 24.84 15.63
CA LYS A 677 -37.60 25.92 14.65
C LYS A 677 -36.40 26.00 13.70
N ARG A 678 -36.60 26.40 12.43
CA ARG A 678 -35.50 26.50 11.43
C ARG A 678 -34.32 27.28 12.03
N ALA A 679 -33.11 26.72 11.91
CA ALA A 679 -31.88 27.33 12.44
C ALA A 679 -31.73 28.77 11.91
N GLN A 680 -31.70 29.74 12.83
CA GLN A 680 -31.49 31.15 12.53
C GLN A 680 -30.04 31.51 12.88
N HIS A 681 -29.39 32.30 12.03
CA HIS A 681 -28.02 32.77 12.25
C HIS A 681 -27.89 33.49 13.61
N ASN A 682 -26.75 33.30 14.28
CA ASN A 682 -26.40 33.93 15.57
C ASN A 682 -27.35 33.67 16.74
N LYS A 683 -28.15 32.58 16.72
CA LYS A 683 -28.93 32.14 17.88
C LYS A 683 -28.32 30.91 18.52
N GLU A 684 -28.37 30.88 19.86
CA GLU A 684 -27.85 29.78 20.66
C GLU A 684 -28.58 28.46 20.35
N THR A 685 -27.84 27.48 19.86
CA THR A 685 -28.31 26.13 19.51
C THR A 685 -27.74 25.11 20.51
N THR A 686 -28.17 25.23 21.77
CA THR A 686 -27.77 24.32 22.85
C THR A 686 -28.73 23.11 22.90
N PHE A 687 -28.24 21.89 22.67
CA PHE A 687 -29.04 20.66 22.82
C PHE A 687 -28.57 19.75 23.98
N THR A 688 -27.33 19.94 24.43
CA THR A 688 -26.70 19.31 25.59
C THR A 688 -25.97 20.38 26.40
N ASP A 689 -26.03 20.28 27.74
CA ASP A 689 -25.33 21.16 28.69
C ASP A 689 -24.92 20.36 29.93
N ASP A 690 -24.18 19.28 29.73
CA ASP A 690 -23.72 18.41 30.82
C ASP A 690 -22.64 19.11 31.67
N GLY A 691 -22.09 20.23 31.19
CA GLY A 691 -21.21 21.12 31.95
C GLY A 691 -21.85 21.60 33.24
N PHE A 692 -23.14 21.95 33.24
CA PHE A 692 -23.87 22.30 34.46
C PHE A 692 -23.85 21.15 35.50
N ILE A 693 -24.12 19.95 35.02
CA ILE A 693 -24.25 18.73 35.85
C ILE A 693 -22.89 18.37 36.47
N MET A 694 -21.84 18.43 35.65
CA MET A 694 -20.46 18.26 36.08
C MET A 694 -20.04 19.30 37.12
N GLY A 695 -20.42 20.57 36.92
CA GLY A 695 -20.14 21.65 37.87
C GLY A 695 -20.83 21.45 39.21
N LEU A 696 -22.12 21.08 39.22
CA LEU A 696 -22.86 20.79 40.45
C LEU A 696 -22.22 19.63 41.22
N ALA A 697 -21.93 18.52 40.54
CA ALA A 697 -21.32 17.35 41.15
C ALA A 697 -19.95 17.70 41.75
N TYR A 698 -19.14 18.48 41.02
CA TYR A 698 -17.84 18.94 41.50
C TYR A 698 -17.93 19.79 42.78
N ILE A 699 -18.80 20.81 42.80
CA ILE A 699 -18.95 21.69 43.97
C ILE A 699 -19.42 20.89 45.19
N LEU A 700 -20.38 19.96 45.01
CA LEU A 700 -20.83 19.10 46.10
C LEU A 700 -19.73 18.16 46.60
N THR A 701 -18.87 17.65 45.73
CA THR A 701 -17.73 16.81 46.12
C THR A 701 -16.67 17.63 46.86
N VAL A 702 -16.32 18.81 46.35
CA VAL A 702 -15.32 19.71 46.97
C VAL A 702 -15.74 20.10 48.39
N LEU A 703 -17.01 20.46 48.57
CA LEU A 703 -17.57 20.89 49.87
C LEU A 703 -18.06 19.74 50.76
N LYS A 704 -17.91 18.48 50.34
CA LYS A 704 -18.43 17.28 51.04
C LYS A 704 -19.93 17.37 51.39
N LEU A 705 -20.75 17.82 50.45
CA LEU A 705 -22.19 18.08 50.63
C LEU A 705 -23.13 16.95 50.16
N TRP A 706 -22.58 15.82 49.68
CA TRP A 706 -23.38 14.70 49.17
C TRP A 706 -24.36 14.10 50.20
N PRO A 707 -23.98 13.87 51.47
CA PRO A 707 -24.91 13.35 52.48
C PRO A 707 -26.09 14.31 52.73
N GLN A 708 -25.80 15.60 52.87
CA GLN A 708 -26.80 16.65 53.10
C GLN A 708 -27.75 16.76 51.90
N PHE A 709 -27.22 16.75 50.68
CA PHE A 709 -28.06 16.76 49.46
C PHE A 709 -28.92 15.50 49.34
N THR A 710 -28.36 14.32 49.60
CA THR A 710 -29.10 13.04 49.52
C THR A 710 -30.27 13.02 50.52
N SER A 711 -30.11 13.65 51.68
CA SER A 711 -31.18 13.77 52.69
C SER A 711 -32.43 14.53 52.20
N LEU A 712 -32.30 15.39 51.18
CA LEU A 712 -33.41 16.15 50.60
C LEU A 712 -34.36 15.27 49.76
N ASN A 713 -33.91 14.10 49.29
CA ASN A 713 -34.62 13.22 48.36
C ASN A 713 -35.25 13.98 47.16
N TRP A 714 -34.50 14.96 46.62
CA TRP A 714 -35.00 15.95 45.67
C TRP A 714 -35.63 15.34 44.40
N PHE A 715 -34.90 14.45 43.72
CA PHE A 715 -35.40 13.82 42.49
C PHE A 715 -36.67 12.99 42.72
N ARG A 716 -36.78 12.31 43.87
CA ARG A 716 -38.00 11.59 44.26
C ARG A 716 -39.18 12.54 44.49
N SER A 717 -38.90 13.72 45.05
CA SER A 717 -39.91 14.77 45.26
C SER A 717 -40.45 15.31 43.94
N ILE A 718 -39.58 15.55 42.94
CA ILE A 718 -39.99 15.95 41.59
C ILE A 718 -40.81 14.87 40.90
N THR A 719 -40.37 13.61 40.92
CA THR A 719 -41.14 12.51 40.31
C THR A 719 -42.54 12.42 40.90
N LYS A 720 -42.68 12.54 42.23
CA LYS A 720 -43.97 12.53 42.92
C LYS A 720 -44.86 13.74 42.55
N LYS A 721 -44.26 14.92 42.36
CA LYS A 721 -44.99 16.10 41.88
C LYS A 721 -45.49 15.86 40.46
N CYS A 722 -44.61 15.41 39.55
CA CYS A 722 -45.01 15.14 38.16
C CYS A 722 -46.15 14.13 38.09
N THR A 723 -46.11 13.03 38.86
CA THR A 723 -47.21 12.05 38.89
C THR A 723 -48.53 12.65 39.37
N ALA A 724 -48.49 13.47 40.43
CA ALA A 724 -49.69 14.16 40.92
C ALA A 724 -50.22 15.19 39.92
N ASP A 725 -49.35 15.90 39.22
CA ASP A 725 -49.71 16.87 38.18
C ASP A 725 -50.29 16.15 36.94
N TYR A 726 -49.80 14.95 36.59
CA TYR A 726 -50.42 14.11 35.56
C TYR A 726 -51.81 13.62 35.96
N GLU A 727 -51.98 13.14 37.19
CA GLU A 727 -53.28 12.70 37.71
C GLU A 727 -54.30 13.86 37.64
N ALA A 728 -53.90 15.06 38.11
CA ALA A 728 -54.73 16.26 38.03
C ALA A 728 -55.07 16.63 36.56
N LEU A 729 -54.10 16.56 35.64
CA LEU A 729 -54.34 16.82 34.21
C LEU A 729 -55.24 15.75 33.56
N THR A 730 -55.15 14.48 33.97
CA THR A 730 -56.04 13.42 33.45
C THR A 730 -57.49 13.62 33.91
N GLU A 731 -57.71 14.14 35.11
CA GLU A 731 -59.03 14.54 35.59
C GLU A 731 -59.54 15.83 34.91
N GLU A 732 -58.65 16.82 34.64
CA GLU A 732 -58.97 18.01 33.83
C GLU A 732 -59.32 17.62 32.37
N MET A 733 -58.70 16.57 31.84
CA MET A 733 -58.96 16.05 30.49
C MET A 733 -60.33 15.36 30.36
N LYS A 734 -60.83 14.76 31.45
CA LYS A 734 -62.18 14.17 31.51
C LYS A 734 -63.28 15.22 31.63
N SER A 735 -62.97 16.43 32.12
CA SER A 735 -63.94 17.47 32.47
C SER A 735 -63.91 18.72 31.57
N SER A 736 -62.84 18.93 30.79
CA SER A 736 -62.62 20.17 30.03
C SER A 736 -63.28 20.20 28.63
N LYS A 737 -63.77 21.38 28.22
CA LYS A 737 -64.32 21.66 26.89
C LYS A 737 -63.27 22.00 25.82
N ASP A 738 -62.00 22.20 26.20
CA ASP A 738 -60.91 22.50 25.27
C ASP A 738 -59.78 21.44 25.37
N PRO A 739 -59.86 20.35 24.58
CA PRO A 739 -58.89 19.27 24.66
C PRO A 739 -57.50 19.71 24.20
N ARG A 740 -57.37 20.70 23.31
CA ARG A 740 -56.07 21.08 22.73
C ARG A 740 -55.15 21.72 23.78
N ASN A 741 -55.68 22.55 24.66
CA ASN A 741 -54.90 23.20 25.72
C ASN A 741 -54.41 22.16 26.76
N VAL A 742 -55.28 21.21 27.14
CA VAL A 742 -54.92 20.14 28.08
C VAL A 742 -53.85 19.22 27.48
N HIS A 743 -53.92 18.89 26.19
CA HIS A 743 -52.87 18.12 25.50
C HIS A 743 -51.53 18.86 25.47
N LEU A 744 -51.54 20.18 25.28
CA LEU A 744 -50.32 20.99 25.26
C LEU A 744 -49.68 21.08 26.66
N LYS A 745 -50.49 21.22 27.72
CA LYS A 745 -50.04 21.13 29.11
C LYS A 745 -49.43 19.75 29.42
N ALA A 746 -50.10 18.67 29.01
CA ALA A 746 -49.60 17.30 29.20
C ALA A 746 -48.27 17.07 28.45
N ALA A 747 -48.15 17.55 27.21
CA ALA A 747 -46.91 17.46 26.44
C ALA A 747 -45.75 18.23 27.09
N ARG A 748 -46.02 19.42 27.65
CA ARG A 748 -45.01 20.20 28.40
C ARG A 748 -44.59 19.51 29.69
N LEU A 749 -45.53 18.96 30.45
CA LEU A 749 -45.23 18.20 31.67
C LEU A 749 -44.39 16.95 31.34
N GLN A 750 -44.70 16.27 30.24
CA GLN A 750 -43.94 15.14 29.76
C GLN A 750 -42.52 15.51 29.32
N ALA A 751 -42.35 16.64 28.64
CA ALA A 751 -41.02 17.14 28.30
C ALA A 751 -40.22 17.46 29.57
N PHE A 752 -40.83 18.15 30.54
CA PHE A 752 -40.22 18.51 31.83
C PHE A 752 -39.77 17.28 32.63
N GLU A 753 -40.64 16.27 32.76
CA GLU A 753 -40.31 15.01 33.43
C GLU A 753 -39.15 14.27 32.74
N ARG A 754 -39.15 14.22 31.40
CA ARG A 754 -38.07 13.60 30.62
C ARG A 754 -36.73 14.30 30.84
N GLU A 755 -36.69 15.63 30.82
CA GLU A 755 -35.46 16.37 31.12
C GLU A 755 -34.96 16.12 32.54
N PHE A 756 -35.85 16.10 33.53
CA PHE A 756 -35.47 15.83 34.92
C PHE A 756 -34.93 14.42 35.11
N LYS A 757 -35.49 13.42 34.42
CA LYS A 757 -34.95 12.05 34.41
C LYS A 757 -33.56 12.01 33.79
N LEU A 758 -33.36 12.66 32.63
CA LEU A 758 -32.05 12.75 31.98
C LEU A 758 -31.02 13.43 32.90
N LEU A 759 -31.38 14.56 33.51
CA LEU A 759 -30.57 15.25 34.50
C LEU A 759 -30.19 14.32 35.66
N SER A 760 -31.15 13.58 36.22
CA SER A 760 -30.90 12.65 37.33
C SER A 760 -29.92 11.55 36.95
N TYR A 761 -30.03 10.97 35.75
CA TYR A 761 -29.11 9.92 35.29
C TYR A 761 -27.70 10.47 35.09
N THR A 762 -27.56 11.58 34.37
CA THR A 762 -26.25 12.21 34.13
C THR A 762 -25.62 12.71 35.43
N PHE A 763 -26.41 13.19 36.38
CA PHE A 763 -25.93 13.63 37.69
C PHE A 763 -25.39 12.48 38.54
N GLN A 764 -26.04 11.32 38.49
CA GLN A 764 -25.50 10.11 39.11
C GLN A 764 -24.19 9.66 38.44
N SER A 765 -24.10 9.72 37.11
CA SER A 765 -22.85 9.44 36.39
C SER A 765 -21.73 10.42 36.76
N ALA A 766 -22.05 11.71 36.90
CA ALA A 766 -21.10 12.74 37.34
C ALA A 766 -20.65 12.52 38.79
N ARG A 767 -21.54 12.07 39.68
CA ARG A 767 -21.18 11.67 41.06
C ARG A 767 -20.15 10.54 41.05
N VAL A 768 -20.40 9.47 40.31
CA VAL A 768 -19.48 8.32 40.21
C VAL A 768 -18.12 8.76 39.68
N PHE A 769 -18.09 9.67 38.69
CA PHE A 769 -16.83 10.20 38.16
C PHE A 769 -15.94 10.87 39.21
N PHE A 770 -16.52 11.50 40.23
CA PHE A 770 -15.76 12.14 41.32
C PHE A 770 -15.61 11.27 42.58
N ALA A 771 -16.24 10.09 42.64
CA ALA A 771 -16.33 9.25 43.84
C ALA A 771 -15.25 8.16 43.94
N ILE A 772 -14.22 8.20 43.10
CA ILE A 772 -13.34 7.05 42.81
C ILE A 772 -12.58 6.47 44.04
N ASP A 773 -12.57 7.11 45.22
CA ASP A 773 -11.90 6.56 46.43
C ASP A 773 -12.67 6.69 47.76
N ASP A 774 -13.93 7.16 47.81
CA ASP A 774 -14.67 7.24 49.10
C ASP A 774 -15.20 5.86 49.57
N ASP A 775 -15.00 4.78 48.80
CA ASP A 775 -15.48 3.41 49.07
C ASP A 775 -14.39 2.46 49.66
N ILE A 776 -13.25 2.97 50.16
CA ILE A 776 -12.18 2.15 50.77
C ILE A 776 -12.01 2.35 52.30
N GLU A 777 -12.88 3.10 52.98
CA GLU A 777 -12.96 3.07 54.46
C GLU A 777 -14.25 2.44 54.99
#